data_AF-A0A2A4XI12-F1
#
_entry.id   AF-A0A2A4XI12-F1
#
_cell.length_a   1.000
_cell.length_b   1.000
_cell.length_c   1.000
_cell.angle_alpha   90.00
_cell.angle_beta   90.00
_cell.angle_gamma   90.00
#
_symmetry.space_group_name_H-M   'P 1'
#
loop_
_entity.id
_entity.type
_entity.pdbx_description
1 polymer ?
#
loop_
_entity_poly.entity_id
_entity_poly.type
_entity_poly.pdbx_seq_one_letter_code
_entity_poly.pdbx_strand_id
1 'polypeptide(L)'
;MPNKNAAMKFRQALHAEIPLQIAGVINAYSALLAEQAGFKALYLSGAGVANACFAIPDIGLTHFGDILQEAKRITTKCDLPLLVDIDTGFSNEISSPELVSQLIEAGVAAIHIEDQVTNKRCGHLDGKQLVSSEVMQQRIRAMVEHNDKNDLIIMARTDACSVEGLEPAIKRAIEYQEAGAEMIFAEALSSLADYHTFTTALNVPVLANMTEFGVTPLFTQKELARVNIAMALYPLSAFRAMNQAALLVYQTIKHSGTQREVTGTMQTREALYKILDYTSSTTISKDVVSTNSKEKSKDKRKGINTPFAEDSTPSKPRFDGLLVDIADYCFSDHHFSSQTMSNARIALMDAISCALSGLQDVRCVKHLQAFQHNNPIRLNKRLLGANLDSGLVQSTYNISCLMRWLDYNDTWLAREWGHPSDNIGAILACADYHSRHSQHSQHSQGKTWRMVDVLNALIIAYEIQGILALDNSFNEQGLDHVILVRLASTAIAVKLLGGNKAHLLNALSNALMDGVPLRLYRQGDNTGQRKSWAAADASSRGVNLAMQAINGEPGYPAVLTDNKWGFNSVILNHKPLIKSQEFNHYVIDNILYKVSYPVEFHAQTAVESAVELHRSFKSEYGCQIENIVTINIYSHSAAMRIINKTGPLSNPADRDHCLQYAVAVALLTGDLSVDNYQNSYANISEVDCLRKKIHVTEDTQYSLDYYDPHKRAIPNRLEITYSDNHLMSHQVMYPLGHPRRRDEALPLLKDKFTDAIQNMFAPEKADFIVNLSYDDDSFMDLPIQEWLDYLMPSRTH
;
A
#
# COMPACT_ATOMS: atom_id res chain seq x y z
N MET A 1 -10.85 16.24 17.80
CA MET A 1 -9.89 17.34 17.54
C MET A 1 -8.74 17.19 18.51
N PRO A 2 -7.47 17.40 18.13
CA PRO A 2 -6.36 17.34 19.08
C PRO A 2 -6.64 18.31 20.23
N ASN A 3 -6.43 17.82 21.44
CA ASN A 3 -6.77 18.48 22.69
C ASN A 3 -5.82 19.69 22.86
N LYS A 4 -6.26 20.88 22.40
CA LYS A 4 -5.52 22.17 22.40
C LYS A 4 -5.10 22.67 23.81
N ASN A 5 -5.10 21.80 24.82
CA ASN A 5 -4.85 22.16 26.22
C ASN A 5 -4.21 21.01 27.02
N ALA A 6 -3.49 20.08 26.36
CA ALA A 6 -2.93 18.89 26.99
C ALA A 6 -1.93 19.22 28.12
N ALA A 7 -0.95 20.10 27.88
CA ALA A 7 -0.01 20.57 28.92
C ALA A 7 -0.72 21.23 30.11
N MET A 8 -1.74 22.06 29.88
CA MET A 8 -2.51 22.66 30.96
C MET A 8 -3.23 21.60 31.82
N LYS A 9 -3.81 20.56 31.20
CA LYS A 9 -4.42 19.44 31.94
C LYS A 9 -3.39 18.73 32.83
N PHE A 10 -2.16 18.55 32.34
CA PHE A 10 -1.08 17.96 33.15
C PHE A 10 -0.72 18.85 34.35
N ARG A 11 -0.57 20.17 34.15
CA ARG A 11 -0.33 21.13 35.25
C ARG A 11 -1.49 21.11 36.27
N GLN A 12 -2.73 21.02 35.81
CA GLN A 12 -3.89 20.89 36.68
C GLN A 12 -3.88 19.59 37.48
N ALA A 13 -3.52 18.46 36.86
CA ALA A 13 -3.38 17.18 37.55
C ALA A 13 -2.31 17.25 38.65
N LEU A 14 -1.17 17.89 38.36
CA LEU A 14 -0.07 18.08 39.31
C LEU A 14 -0.47 18.94 40.52
N HIS A 15 -1.35 19.92 40.33
CA HIS A 15 -1.91 20.70 41.44
C HIS A 15 -3.00 19.96 42.22
N ALA A 16 -3.77 19.10 41.54
CA ALA A 16 -4.89 18.40 42.15
C ALA A 16 -4.45 17.20 43.00
N GLU A 17 -3.30 16.60 42.68
CA GLU A 17 -2.79 15.41 43.34
C GLU A 17 -1.27 15.53 43.56
N ILE A 18 -0.83 15.46 44.81
CA ILE A 18 0.58 15.60 45.19
C ILE A 18 0.95 14.50 46.19
N PRO A 19 1.85 13.57 45.85
CA PRO A 19 2.45 13.35 44.52
C PRO A 19 1.39 12.85 43.52
N LEU A 20 1.42 13.39 42.31
CA LEU A 20 0.60 12.94 41.18
C LEU A 20 0.99 11.50 40.83
N GLN A 21 0.03 10.59 40.90
CA GLN A 21 0.25 9.21 40.48
C GLN A 21 0.11 9.11 38.96
N ILE A 22 1.16 8.66 38.28
CA ILE A 22 1.21 8.56 36.82
C ILE A 22 1.23 7.08 36.42
N ALA A 23 0.19 6.62 35.72
CA ALA A 23 0.06 5.22 35.32
C ALA A 23 0.73 4.94 33.98
N GLY A 24 1.64 3.97 33.97
CA GLY A 24 2.24 3.41 32.75
C GLY A 24 1.24 2.61 31.92
N VAL A 25 1.13 2.95 30.65
CA VAL A 25 0.23 2.34 29.67
C VAL A 25 1.00 1.92 28.42
N ILE A 26 0.55 0.87 27.75
CA ILE A 26 1.19 0.32 26.55
C ILE A 26 0.33 0.46 25.28
N ASN A 27 -0.94 0.80 25.43
CA ASN A 27 -1.90 1.02 24.35
C ASN A 27 -3.13 1.79 24.86
N ALA A 28 -3.99 2.20 23.93
CA ALA A 28 -5.23 2.93 24.23
C ALA A 28 -6.17 2.19 25.20
N TYR A 29 -6.22 0.86 25.17
CA TYR A 29 -7.10 0.10 26.07
C TYR A 29 -6.61 0.16 27.52
N SER A 30 -5.31 -0.02 27.74
CA SER A 30 -4.70 0.14 29.06
C SER A 30 -4.84 1.57 29.61
N ALA A 31 -4.89 2.59 28.73
CA ALA A 31 -5.20 3.97 29.12
C ALA A 31 -6.62 4.12 29.69
N LEU A 32 -7.63 3.51 29.04
CA LEU A 32 -9.00 3.52 29.55
C LEU A 32 -9.14 2.76 30.87
N LEU A 33 -8.38 1.68 31.06
CA LEU A 33 -8.33 0.96 32.34
C LEU A 33 -7.74 1.85 33.46
N ALA A 34 -6.65 2.57 33.17
CA ALA A 34 -6.04 3.50 34.11
C ALA A 34 -6.99 4.67 34.45
N GLU A 35 -7.68 5.22 33.46
CA GLU A 35 -8.70 6.26 33.66
C GLU A 35 -9.84 5.76 34.53
N GLN A 36 -10.36 4.56 34.29
CA GLN A 36 -11.41 3.96 35.12
C GLN A 36 -10.92 3.70 36.56
N ALA A 37 -9.65 3.35 36.74
CA ALA A 37 -9.04 3.18 38.05
C ALA A 37 -8.86 4.51 38.81
N GLY A 38 -9.07 5.66 38.15
CA GLY A 38 -9.11 6.98 38.76
C GLY A 38 -7.83 7.80 38.63
N PHE A 39 -6.82 7.31 37.89
CA PHE A 39 -5.59 8.04 37.64
C PHE A 39 -5.87 9.39 36.94
N LYS A 40 -4.99 10.37 37.18
CA LYS A 40 -5.11 11.73 36.62
C LYS A 40 -4.09 12.05 35.52
N ALA A 41 -3.11 11.18 35.32
CA ALA A 41 -2.12 11.28 34.26
C ALA A 41 -1.64 9.89 33.83
N LEU A 42 -1.20 9.81 32.57
CA LEU A 42 -0.72 8.59 31.94
C LEU A 42 0.75 8.73 31.53
N TYR A 43 1.42 7.59 31.39
CA TYR A 43 2.79 7.51 30.92
C TYR A 43 2.93 6.48 29.79
N LEU A 44 3.57 6.88 28.69
CA LEU A 44 4.01 5.96 27.64
C LEU A 44 5.52 5.77 27.74
N SER A 45 5.93 4.55 28.09
CA SER A 45 7.33 4.15 28.23
C SER A 45 7.95 3.75 26.89
N GLY A 46 9.21 4.12 26.63
CA GLY A 46 9.98 3.60 25.50
C GLY A 46 10.13 2.07 25.58
N ALA A 47 10.47 1.55 26.76
CA ALA A 47 10.48 0.12 27.04
C ALA A 47 9.10 -0.55 26.86
N GLY A 48 8.03 0.16 27.22
CA GLY A 48 6.66 -0.31 27.00
C GLY A 48 6.38 -0.54 25.52
N VAL A 49 6.74 0.42 24.67
CA VAL A 49 6.60 0.31 23.22
C VAL A 49 7.49 -0.79 22.66
N ALA A 50 8.79 -0.81 22.99
CA ALA A 50 9.74 -1.83 22.53
C ALA A 50 9.27 -3.25 22.87
N ASN A 51 8.89 -3.48 24.13
CA ASN A 51 8.49 -4.81 24.60
C ASN A 51 7.11 -5.21 24.08
N ALA A 52 6.11 -4.34 24.18
CA ALA A 52 4.72 -4.70 23.89
C ALA A 52 4.38 -4.68 22.40
N CYS A 53 4.96 -3.77 21.63
CA CYS A 53 4.67 -3.62 20.21
C CYS A 53 5.62 -4.43 19.32
N PHE A 54 6.89 -4.57 19.73
CA PHE A 54 7.93 -5.17 18.89
C PHE A 54 8.57 -6.43 19.48
N ALA A 55 8.27 -6.79 20.73
CA ALA A 55 8.89 -7.92 21.42
C ALA A 55 10.43 -7.89 21.44
N ILE A 56 11.01 -6.67 21.49
CA ILE A 56 12.45 -6.44 21.55
C ILE A 56 12.84 -5.75 22.87
N PRO A 57 14.08 -5.96 23.36
CA PRO A 57 14.54 -5.30 24.57
C PRO A 57 14.73 -3.80 24.37
N ASP A 58 14.57 -3.05 25.47
CA ASP A 58 14.72 -1.60 25.51
C ASP A 58 16.20 -1.15 25.52
N ILE A 59 16.84 -1.25 24.36
CA ILE A 59 18.25 -0.88 24.15
C ILE A 59 18.42 0.18 23.05
N GLY A 60 17.37 0.98 22.81
CA GLY A 60 17.37 2.04 21.79
C GLY A 60 17.12 1.55 20.36
N LEU A 61 16.38 0.43 20.19
CA LEU A 61 16.04 -0.12 18.87
C LEU A 61 14.75 0.46 18.27
N THR A 62 13.93 1.13 19.08
CA THR A 62 12.71 1.80 18.65
C THR A 62 12.99 3.19 18.09
N HIS A 63 12.16 3.63 17.15
CA HIS A 63 12.29 4.94 16.51
C HIS A 63 11.20 5.90 16.99
N PHE A 64 11.40 7.20 16.78
CA PHE A 64 10.43 8.22 17.15
C PHE A 64 9.01 7.97 16.60
N GLY A 65 8.93 7.46 15.35
CA GLY A 65 7.65 7.15 14.72
C GLY A 65 6.84 6.09 15.47
N ASP A 66 7.50 5.14 16.12
CA ASP A 66 6.87 4.08 16.91
C ASP A 66 6.21 4.66 18.15
N ILE A 67 6.93 5.53 18.87
CA ILE A 67 6.43 6.23 20.06
C ILE A 67 5.26 7.16 19.68
N LEU A 68 5.42 7.92 18.60
CA LEU A 68 4.42 8.86 18.13
C LEU A 68 3.12 8.17 17.73
N GLN A 69 3.19 6.98 17.12
CA GLN A 69 2.01 6.22 16.73
C GLN A 69 1.19 5.76 17.95
N GLU A 70 1.85 5.21 18.98
CA GLU A 70 1.17 4.78 20.19
C GLU A 70 0.63 5.98 21.00
N ALA A 71 1.38 7.07 21.08
CA ALA A 71 0.92 8.30 21.69
C ALA A 71 -0.38 8.79 21.04
N LYS A 72 -0.44 8.85 19.69
CA LYS A 72 -1.65 9.23 18.93
C LYS A 72 -2.84 8.32 19.23
N ARG A 73 -2.62 7.00 19.32
CA ARG A 73 -3.70 6.04 19.63
C ARG A 73 -4.27 6.28 21.03
N ILE A 74 -3.40 6.52 22.01
CA ILE A 74 -3.79 6.77 23.40
C ILE A 74 -4.55 8.09 23.52
N THR A 75 -3.98 9.20 23.07
CA THR A 75 -4.57 10.55 23.19
C THR A 75 -5.85 10.72 22.39
N THR A 76 -6.08 9.90 21.35
CA THR A 76 -7.34 9.88 20.60
C THR A 76 -8.48 9.23 21.39
N LYS A 77 -8.16 8.33 22.33
CA LYS A 77 -9.16 7.53 23.05
C LYS A 77 -9.33 7.90 24.52
N CYS A 78 -8.31 8.47 25.16
CA CYS A 78 -8.33 8.87 26.56
C CYS A 78 -8.02 10.36 26.68
N ASP A 79 -8.80 11.06 27.49
CA ASP A 79 -8.70 12.52 27.69
C ASP A 79 -7.67 12.93 28.75
N LEU A 80 -7.12 11.96 29.49
CA LEU A 80 -6.08 12.17 30.48
C LEU A 80 -4.77 12.65 29.82
N PRO A 81 -4.03 13.56 30.46
CA PRO A 81 -2.77 14.05 29.92
C PRO A 81 -1.70 12.94 29.91
N LEU A 82 -1.01 12.82 28.78
CA LEU A 82 0.01 11.80 28.54
C LEU A 82 1.43 12.38 28.65
N LEU A 83 2.26 11.80 29.53
CA LEU A 83 3.71 11.96 29.58
C LEU A 83 4.38 10.89 28.70
N VAL A 84 5.27 11.29 27.79
CA VAL A 84 5.92 10.37 26.84
C VAL A 84 7.42 10.34 27.06
N ASP A 85 7.97 9.14 27.08
CA ASP A 85 9.41 8.88 27.02
C ASP A 85 9.93 9.05 25.60
N ILE A 86 10.88 9.97 25.42
CA ILE A 86 11.51 10.20 24.11
C ILE A 86 12.99 9.80 24.07
N ASP A 87 13.41 8.91 24.98
CA ASP A 87 14.79 8.45 25.12
C ASP A 87 15.78 9.65 25.14
N THR A 88 16.78 9.64 24.26
CA THR A 88 17.76 10.73 24.12
C THR A 88 17.37 11.76 23.05
N GLY A 89 16.12 11.75 22.57
CA GLY A 89 15.60 12.65 21.53
C GLY A 89 15.63 12.12 20.09
N PHE A 90 15.92 10.82 19.87
CA PHE A 90 15.90 10.10 18.58
C PHE A 90 16.73 10.68 17.41
N SER A 91 17.52 11.75 17.59
CA SER A 91 18.41 12.35 16.59
C SER A 91 19.83 12.55 17.12
N ASN A 92 20.83 12.43 16.23
CA ASN A 92 22.23 12.76 16.54
C ASN A 92 22.51 14.28 16.45
N GLU A 93 21.62 15.03 15.83
CA GLU A 93 21.62 16.49 15.81
C GLU A 93 20.62 16.99 16.85
N ILE A 94 20.96 18.11 17.50
CA ILE A 94 20.18 18.79 18.55
C ILE A 94 18.68 18.76 18.18
N SER A 95 17.84 18.29 19.12
CA SER A 95 16.44 17.87 18.93
C SER A 95 15.69 18.60 17.83
N SER A 96 15.21 17.87 16.82
CA SER A 96 14.62 18.49 15.65
C SER A 96 13.27 19.18 15.98
N PRO A 97 13.01 20.40 15.48
CA PRO A 97 11.76 21.15 15.68
C PRO A 97 10.49 20.35 15.34
N GLU A 98 10.64 19.42 14.40
CA GLU A 98 9.58 18.55 13.93
C GLU A 98 9.12 17.56 15.00
N LEU A 99 10.01 17.12 15.92
CA LEU A 99 9.66 16.18 16.99
C LEU A 99 8.69 16.82 17.97
N VAL A 100 9.01 18.02 18.46
CA VAL A 100 8.17 18.78 19.39
C VAL A 100 6.81 19.07 18.76
N SER A 101 6.81 19.56 17.51
CA SER A 101 5.59 19.86 16.77
C SER A 101 4.67 18.63 16.61
N GLN A 102 5.25 17.48 16.25
CA GLN A 102 4.48 16.24 16.07
C GLN A 102 3.89 15.69 17.37
N LEU A 103 4.59 15.82 18.50
CA LEU A 103 4.08 15.39 19.80
C LEU A 103 2.95 16.32 20.28
N ILE A 104 3.07 17.63 20.07
CA ILE A 104 1.98 18.59 20.33
C ILE A 104 0.74 18.25 19.47
N GLU A 105 0.93 18.02 18.17
CA GLU A 105 -0.15 17.63 17.26
C GLU A 105 -0.80 16.29 17.66
N ALA A 106 -0.01 15.36 18.20
CA ALA A 106 -0.50 14.11 18.76
C ALA A 106 -1.26 14.30 20.08
N GLY A 107 -1.31 15.49 20.65
CA GLY A 107 -2.00 15.76 21.93
C GLY A 107 -1.24 15.27 23.15
N VAL A 108 0.08 15.08 23.03
CA VAL A 108 0.97 14.76 24.16
C VAL A 108 1.05 15.96 25.09
N ALA A 109 0.97 15.72 26.40
CA ALA A 109 0.94 16.78 27.40
C ALA A 109 2.33 17.12 27.95
N ALA A 110 3.17 16.10 28.11
CA ALA A 110 4.53 16.22 28.62
C ALA A 110 5.44 15.21 27.94
N ILE A 111 6.74 15.51 27.90
CA ILE A 111 7.79 14.60 27.45
C ILE A 111 8.90 14.55 28.50
N HIS A 112 9.66 13.45 28.55
CA HIS A 112 10.96 13.46 29.21
C HIS A 112 12.09 13.00 28.28
N ILE A 113 13.23 13.66 28.40
CA ILE A 113 14.47 13.39 27.65
C ILE A 113 15.61 13.01 28.60
N GLU A 114 16.41 12.02 28.22
CA GLU A 114 17.51 11.47 29.01
C GLU A 114 18.87 12.11 28.70
N ASP A 115 19.72 12.22 29.73
CA ASP A 115 21.11 12.68 29.62
C ASP A 115 22.11 11.56 29.26
N GLN A 116 21.62 10.44 28.74
CA GLN A 116 22.43 9.36 28.19
C GLN A 116 22.93 9.64 26.75
N VAL A 117 23.96 8.90 26.34
CA VAL A 117 24.37 8.76 24.94
C VAL A 117 23.32 8.00 24.13
N THR A 118 23.30 8.16 22.80
CA THR A 118 22.29 7.54 21.90
C THR A 118 22.16 6.02 22.07
N ASN A 119 23.26 5.31 22.34
CA ASN A 119 23.24 3.90 22.73
C ASN A 119 22.91 3.75 24.23
N LYS A 120 21.70 4.20 24.60
CA LYS A 120 21.22 4.24 25.98
C LYS A 120 21.02 2.84 26.57
N ARG A 121 21.07 2.74 27.89
CA ARG A 121 20.67 1.54 28.64
C ARG A 121 19.49 1.86 29.56
N CYS A 122 18.77 0.83 29.97
CA CYS A 122 17.71 0.98 30.98
C CYS A 122 18.29 1.59 32.28
N GLY A 123 17.56 2.54 32.89
CA GLY A 123 18.01 3.32 34.05
C GLY A 123 18.36 2.51 35.30
N HIS A 124 17.84 1.28 35.42
CA HIS A 124 18.13 0.38 36.54
C HIS A 124 19.20 -0.69 36.24
N LEU A 125 19.89 -0.61 35.09
CA LEU A 125 21.00 -1.50 34.74
C LEU A 125 22.37 -0.79 34.85
N ASP A 126 23.42 -1.57 35.10
CA ASP A 126 24.79 -1.06 35.17
C ASP A 126 25.36 -0.67 33.79
N GLY A 127 26.40 0.18 33.79
CA GLY A 127 27.17 0.53 32.61
C GLY A 127 26.57 1.63 31.73
N LYS A 128 25.83 2.56 32.33
CA LYS A 128 25.27 3.75 31.66
C LYS A 128 26.36 4.75 31.29
N GLN A 129 26.19 5.43 30.17
CA GLN A 129 27.09 6.49 29.70
C GLN A 129 26.29 7.77 29.46
N LEU A 130 26.80 8.86 30.01
CA LEU A 130 26.15 10.17 29.96
C LEU A 130 26.80 11.07 28.92
N VAL A 131 26.01 11.94 28.31
CA VAL A 131 26.56 13.11 27.61
C VAL A 131 27.04 14.15 28.63
N SER A 132 27.84 15.13 28.19
CA SER A 132 28.17 16.27 29.06
C SER A 132 26.91 17.05 29.43
N SER A 133 26.94 17.78 30.54
CA SER A 133 25.76 18.54 30.96
C SER A 133 25.43 19.64 29.94
N GLU A 134 26.43 20.22 29.28
CA GLU A 134 26.24 21.22 28.24
C GLU A 134 25.47 20.67 27.03
N VAL A 135 25.77 19.44 26.60
CA VAL A 135 25.04 18.78 25.51
C VAL A 135 23.58 18.57 25.88
N MET A 136 23.31 18.16 27.13
CA MET A 136 21.94 17.99 27.60
C MET A 136 21.20 19.33 27.72
N GLN A 137 21.86 20.38 28.22
CA GLN A 137 21.30 21.74 28.24
C GLN A 137 20.96 22.24 26.82
N GLN A 138 21.80 21.94 25.82
CA GLN A 138 21.51 22.28 24.42
C GLN A 138 20.27 21.56 23.90
N ARG A 139 20.11 20.27 24.21
CA ARG A 139 18.90 19.50 23.85
C ARG A 139 17.64 20.12 24.48
N ILE A 140 17.70 20.47 25.77
CA ILE A 140 16.57 21.08 26.48
C ILE A 140 16.23 22.45 25.87
N ARG A 141 17.22 23.33 25.69
CA ARG A 141 16.99 24.67 25.11
C ARG A 141 16.37 24.58 23.71
N ALA A 142 16.86 23.67 22.88
CA ALA A 142 16.28 23.46 21.56
C ALA A 142 14.81 23.03 21.63
N MET A 143 14.43 22.14 22.54
CA MET A 143 13.01 21.79 22.70
C MET A 143 12.17 22.96 23.22
N VAL A 144 12.71 23.75 24.14
CA VAL A 144 12.05 24.94 24.70
C VAL A 144 11.82 26.00 23.63
N GLU A 145 12.84 26.28 22.81
CA GLU A 145 12.78 27.23 21.69
C GLU A 145 11.71 26.86 20.65
N HIS A 146 11.41 25.59 20.47
CA HIS A 146 10.39 25.13 19.52
C HIS A 146 9.00 24.91 20.15
N ASN A 147 8.83 25.31 21.42
CA ASN A 147 7.59 25.21 22.19
C ASN A 147 7.02 26.59 22.55
N ASP A 148 7.00 27.52 21.58
CA ASP A 148 6.62 28.94 21.76
C ASP A 148 5.27 29.19 22.45
N LYS A 149 4.33 28.25 22.33
CA LYS A 149 2.97 28.35 22.91
C LYS A 149 2.84 27.70 24.28
N ASN A 150 3.91 27.09 24.78
CA ASN A 150 3.93 26.35 26.03
C ASN A 150 2.87 25.22 26.07
N ASP A 151 2.69 24.56 24.91
CA ASP A 151 1.69 23.53 24.64
C ASP A 151 2.20 22.12 25.02
N LEU A 152 3.49 21.99 25.36
CA LEU A 152 4.15 20.75 25.80
C LEU A 152 4.99 21.02 27.06
N ILE A 153 4.98 20.14 28.06
CA ILE A 153 5.87 20.26 29.24
C ILE A 153 7.15 19.46 28.99
N ILE A 154 8.32 20.07 29.22
CA ILE A 154 9.63 19.42 29.03
C ILE A 154 10.20 19.01 30.38
N MET A 155 10.36 17.70 30.57
CA MET A 155 11.03 17.10 31.72
C MET A 155 12.44 16.64 31.34
N ALA A 156 13.44 16.96 32.16
CA ALA A 156 14.77 16.38 32.00
C ALA A 156 14.94 15.19 32.94
N ARG A 157 15.41 14.06 32.42
CA ARG A 157 15.82 12.91 33.20
C ARG A 157 17.34 12.90 33.36
N THR A 158 17.80 12.66 34.58
CA THR A 158 19.21 12.42 34.86
C THR A 158 19.46 11.02 35.41
N ASP A 159 20.36 10.31 34.74
CA ASP A 159 20.85 8.99 35.13
C ASP A 159 22.17 9.06 35.91
N ALA A 160 22.59 10.28 36.29
CA ALA A 160 23.91 10.56 36.85
C ALA A 160 24.14 9.98 38.26
N CYS A 161 23.10 9.75 39.07
CA CYS A 161 23.32 9.32 40.45
C CYS A 161 24.07 7.98 40.55
N SER A 162 23.78 7.03 39.66
CA SER A 162 24.47 5.73 39.62
C SER A 162 25.84 5.76 38.94
N VAL A 163 26.18 6.86 38.24
CA VAL A 163 27.42 6.98 37.45
C VAL A 163 28.44 7.89 38.15
N GLU A 164 27.97 9.06 38.60
CA GLU A 164 28.79 10.15 39.14
C GLU A 164 28.50 10.41 40.63
N GLY A 165 27.38 9.90 41.17
CA GLY A 165 26.95 10.12 42.56
C GLY A 165 25.87 11.21 42.70
N LEU A 166 25.38 11.40 43.93
CA LEU A 166 24.23 12.27 44.22
C LEU A 166 24.52 13.75 43.93
N GLU A 167 25.63 14.30 44.43
CA GLU A 167 25.98 15.72 44.28
C GLU A 167 26.15 16.14 42.81
N PRO A 168 26.90 15.40 41.94
CA PRO A 168 26.95 15.72 40.52
C PRO A 168 25.59 15.62 39.81
N ALA A 169 24.75 14.65 40.18
CA ALA A 169 23.41 14.51 39.63
C ALA A 169 22.52 15.72 39.98
N ILE A 170 22.60 16.21 41.22
CA ILE A 170 21.90 17.43 41.64
C ILE A 170 22.39 18.64 40.83
N LYS A 171 23.71 18.78 40.66
CA LYS A 171 24.29 19.87 39.86
C LYS A 171 23.76 19.85 38.43
N ARG A 172 23.74 18.67 37.77
CA ARG A 172 23.17 18.50 36.42
C ARG A 172 21.69 18.88 36.39
N ALA A 173 20.91 18.45 37.38
CA ALA A 173 19.49 18.78 37.45
C ALA A 173 19.22 20.29 37.61
N ILE A 174 20.05 21.00 38.39
CA ILE A 174 20.00 22.48 38.50
C ILE A 174 20.29 23.10 37.13
N GLU A 175 21.34 22.65 36.44
CA GLU A 175 21.69 23.12 35.09
C GLU A 175 20.57 22.83 34.07
N TYR A 176 19.86 21.72 34.19
CA TYR A 176 18.72 21.37 33.32
C TYR A 176 17.50 22.26 33.58
N GLN A 177 17.23 22.58 34.86
CA GLN A 177 16.23 23.57 35.24
C GLN A 177 16.57 24.96 34.65
N GLU A 178 17.83 25.39 34.75
CA GLU A 178 18.30 26.66 34.17
C GLU A 178 18.20 26.67 32.63
N ALA A 179 18.34 25.52 31.98
CA ALA A 179 18.13 25.36 30.54
C ALA A 179 16.66 25.39 30.09
N GLY A 180 15.72 25.37 31.04
CA GLY A 180 14.28 25.48 30.78
C GLY A 180 13.46 24.21 30.99
N ALA A 181 14.03 23.15 31.58
CA ALA A 181 13.24 21.99 32.00
C ALA A 181 12.27 22.38 33.12
N GLU A 182 10.98 22.09 32.94
CA GLU A 182 9.92 22.44 33.89
C GLU A 182 9.74 21.38 35.00
N MET A 183 10.32 20.19 34.81
CA MET A 183 10.27 19.08 35.75
C MET A 183 11.56 18.26 35.66
N ILE A 184 11.91 17.55 36.74
CA ILE A 184 13.07 16.66 36.76
C ILE A 184 12.66 15.24 37.11
N PHE A 185 13.16 14.27 36.35
CA PHE A 185 13.13 12.85 36.69
C PHE A 185 14.49 12.46 37.26
N ALA A 186 14.52 12.22 38.57
CA ALA A 186 15.69 11.68 39.28
C ALA A 186 15.66 10.14 39.22
N GLU A 187 16.47 9.55 38.32
CA GLU A 187 16.46 8.11 38.10
C GLU A 187 17.26 7.36 39.17
N ALA A 188 16.75 6.18 39.57
CA ALA A 188 17.44 5.19 40.40
C ALA A 188 17.96 5.67 41.78
N LEU A 189 17.33 6.66 42.43
CA LEU A 189 17.64 7.01 43.82
C LEU A 189 17.22 5.90 44.79
N SER A 190 18.07 5.61 45.78
CA SER A 190 17.92 4.42 46.63
C SER A 190 17.29 4.69 48.00
N SER A 191 17.18 5.95 48.42
CA SER A 191 16.66 6.31 49.74
C SER A 191 15.79 7.57 49.72
N LEU A 192 14.88 7.68 50.70
CA LEU A 192 14.08 8.90 50.92
C LEU A 192 14.96 10.11 51.28
N ALA A 193 16.10 9.90 51.93
CA ALA A 193 17.04 10.97 52.24
C ALA A 193 17.64 11.57 50.97
N ASP A 194 18.00 10.74 49.99
CA ASP A 194 18.50 11.22 48.69
C ASP A 194 17.43 12.01 47.96
N TYR A 195 16.19 11.52 47.93
CA TYR A 195 15.06 12.26 47.37
C TYR A 195 14.81 13.60 48.07
N HIS A 196 14.93 13.67 49.40
CA HIS A 196 14.80 14.92 50.15
C HIS A 196 15.90 15.92 49.78
N THR A 197 17.15 15.46 49.69
CA THR A 197 18.27 16.31 49.27
C THR A 197 18.08 16.83 47.85
N PHE A 198 17.65 15.95 46.93
CA PHE A 198 17.40 16.29 45.52
C PHE A 198 16.27 17.32 45.36
N THR A 199 15.15 17.13 46.07
CA THR A 199 14.01 18.06 46.02
C THR A 199 14.28 19.39 46.73
N THR A 200 15.13 19.41 47.76
CA THR A 200 15.53 20.66 48.45
C THR A 200 16.40 21.55 47.57
N ALA A 201 17.16 20.94 46.64
CA ALA A 201 18.07 21.66 45.75
C ALA A 201 17.40 22.25 44.50
N LEU A 202 16.15 21.85 44.18
CA LEU A 202 15.45 22.22 42.95
C LEU A 202 14.19 23.04 43.25
N ASN A 203 13.82 23.92 42.31
CA ASN A 203 12.60 24.72 42.38
C ASN A 203 11.48 24.16 41.47
N VAL A 204 11.76 23.06 40.77
CA VAL A 204 10.82 22.39 39.87
C VAL A 204 10.36 21.04 40.44
N PRO A 205 9.14 20.57 40.08
CA PRO A 205 8.62 19.27 40.46
C PRO A 205 9.59 18.12 40.13
N VAL A 206 9.80 17.22 41.09
CA VAL A 206 10.62 16.02 40.93
C VAL A 206 9.75 14.76 40.85
N LEU A 207 10.04 13.91 39.89
CA LEU A 207 9.41 12.60 39.67
C LEU A 207 10.27 11.49 40.27
N ALA A 208 9.62 10.60 41.02
CA ALA A 208 10.19 9.34 41.50
C ALA A 208 9.60 8.16 40.69
N ASN A 209 10.48 7.29 40.19
CA ASN A 209 10.11 6.12 39.39
C ASN A 209 9.97 4.87 40.25
N MET A 210 8.73 4.42 40.45
CA MET A 210 8.37 3.25 41.26
C MET A 210 8.27 2.01 40.36
N THR A 211 9.33 1.68 39.64
CA THR A 211 9.39 0.44 38.85
C THR A 211 9.69 -0.77 39.71
N GLU A 212 9.07 -1.91 39.38
CA GLU A 212 9.40 -3.18 40.00
C GLU A 212 10.75 -3.70 39.55
N PHE A 213 11.39 -4.51 40.41
CA PHE A 213 12.65 -5.21 40.13
C PHE A 213 13.84 -4.27 39.82
N GLY A 214 13.73 -2.99 40.16
CA GLY A 214 14.81 -2.01 40.12
C GLY A 214 15.55 -1.85 41.45
N VAL A 215 16.45 -0.88 41.50
CA VAL A 215 17.26 -0.56 42.69
C VAL A 215 16.54 0.35 43.70
N THR A 216 15.55 1.13 43.24
CA THR A 216 14.76 2.03 44.10
C THR A 216 13.72 1.21 44.87
N PRO A 217 13.66 1.31 46.21
CA PRO A 217 12.59 0.70 46.99
C PRO A 217 11.20 1.22 46.57
N LEU A 218 10.18 0.35 46.61
CA LEU A 218 8.80 0.70 46.27
C LEU A 218 8.16 1.55 47.40
N PHE A 219 8.50 2.83 47.45
CA PHE A 219 7.96 3.77 48.41
C PHE A 219 6.47 4.05 48.14
N THR A 220 5.72 4.25 49.22
CA THR A 220 4.32 4.66 49.14
C THR A 220 4.21 6.13 48.76
N GLN A 221 3.05 6.51 48.20
CA GLN A 221 2.72 7.91 47.91
C GLN A 221 2.91 8.83 49.13
N LYS A 222 2.57 8.35 50.34
CA LYS A 222 2.73 9.11 51.60
C LYS A 222 4.18 9.30 52.01
N GLU A 223 5.04 8.32 51.74
CA GLU A 223 6.48 8.44 52.02
C GLU A 223 7.15 9.41 51.06
N LEU A 224 6.82 9.33 49.78
CA LEU A 224 7.29 10.25 48.75
C LEU A 224 6.85 11.71 49.03
N ALA A 225 5.61 11.91 49.48
CA ALA A 225 5.08 13.22 49.88
C ALA A 225 5.93 13.89 50.99
N ARG A 226 6.42 13.11 51.97
CA ARG A 226 7.20 13.64 53.11
C ARG A 226 8.56 14.21 52.69
N VAL A 227 9.05 13.82 51.52
CA VAL A 227 10.31 14.27 50.96
C VAL A 227 10.09 15.12 49.71
N ASN A 228 8.93 15.77 49.62
CA ASN A 228 8.57 16.76 48.59
C ASN A 228 8.61 16.23 47.14
N ILE A 229 8.46 14.93 46.93
CA ILE A 229 8.28 14.38 45.59
C ILE A 229 6.90 14.77 45.06
N ALA A 230 6.88 15.29 43.84
CA ALA A 230 5.68 15.84 43.23
C ALA A 230 4.96 14.83 42.31
N MET A 231 5.67 13.81 41.82
CA MET A 231 5.11 12.79 40.94
C MET A 231 5.64 11.39 41.29
N ALA A 232 4.76 10.39 41.30
CA ALA A 232 5.09 8.99 41.45
C ALA A 232 4.71 8.23 40.18
N LEU A 233 5.71 7.73 39.45
CA LEU A 233 5.53 7.02 38.19
C LEU A 233 5.49 5.51 38.41
N TYR A 234 4.48 4.85 37.82
CA TYR A 234 4.34 3.39 37.80
C TYR A 234 4.47 2.88 36.36
N PRO A 235 5.69 2.71 35.83
CA PRO A 235 5.92 2.72 34.39
C PRO A 235 5.44 1.47 33.65
N LEU A 236 5.51 0.28 34.26
CA LEU A 236 5.23 -1.01 33.59
C LEU A 236 4.49 -2.03 34.48
N SER A 237 4.01 -1.64 35.66
CA SER A 237 3.37 -2.53 36.64
C SER A 237 2.22 -3.33 36.04
N ALA A 238 1.27 -2.64 35.41
CA ALA A 238 0.12 -3.26 34.75
C ALA A 238 0.54 -4.14 33.57
N PHE A 239 1.57 -3.73 32.81
CA PHE A 239 2.13 -4.50 31.71
C PHE A 239 2.74 -5.83 32.14
N ARG A 240 3.53 -5.81 33.20
CA ARG A 240 4.11 -7.04 33.75
C ARG A 240 3.03 -7.98 34.29
N ALA A 241 2.03 -7.44 34.98
CA ALA A 241 0.90 -8.21 35.49
C ALA A 241 0.07 -8.85 34.37
N MET A 242 -0.28 -8.11 33.32
CA MET A 242 -1.04 -8.66 32.19
C MET A 242 -0.27 -9.78 31.47
N ASN A 243 1.05 -9.65 31.31
CA ASN A 243 1.87 -10.67 30.66
C ASN A 243 1.92 -11.96 31.50
N GLN A 244 2.05 -11.84 32.82
CA GLN A 244 2.01 -13.00 33.71
C GLN A 244 0.65 -13.71 33.67
N ALA A 245 -0.45 -12.95 33.66
CA ALA A 245 -1.79 -13.51 33.52
C ALA A 245 -1.98 -14.21 32.16
N ALA A 246 -1.55 -13.57 31.07
CA ALA A 246 -1.61 -14.17 29.73
C ALA A 246 -0.82 -15.47 29.64
N LEU A 247 0.40 -15.51 30.19
CA LEU A 247 1.23 -16.71 30.23
C LEU A 247 0.54 -17.86 30.98
N LEU A 248 -0.05 -17.59 32.15
CA LEU A 248 -0.81 -18.58 32.91
C LEU A 248 -1.99 -19.14 32.11
N VAL A 249 -2.71 -18.28 31.38
CA VAL A 249 -3.81 -18.69 30.51
C VAL A 249 -3.30 -19.60 29.39
N TYR A 250 -2.23 -19.22 28.69
CA TYR A 250 -1.65 -20.03 27.62
C TYR A 250 -1.17 -21.39 28.12
N GLN A 251 -0.51 -21.42 29.28
CA GLN A 251 -0.05 -22.66 29.91
C GLN A 251 -1.23 -23.57 30.28
N THR A 252 -2.30 -23.00 30.86
CA THR A 252 -3.51 -23.75 31.22
C THR A 252 -4.20 -24.32 29.99
N ILE A 253 -4.38 -23.52 28.93
CA ILE A 253 -4.96 -23.99 27.67
C ILE A 253 -4.12 -25.11 27.07
N LYS A 254 -2.79 -24.96 27.07
CA LYS A 254 -1.88 -25.95 26.49
C LYS A 254 -1.87 -27.27 27.29
N HIS A 255 -1.94 -27.19 28.62
CA HIS A 255 -1.91 -28.35 29.51
C HIS A 255 -3.26 -29.07 29.57
N SER A 256 -4.34 -28.33 29.81
CA SER A 256 -5.68 -28.88 30.08
C SER A 256 -6.59 -28.93 28.85
N GLY A 257 -6.14 -28.42 27.69
CA GLY A 257 -6.96 -28.29 26.47
C GLY A 257 -8.09 -27.26 26.58
N THR A 258 -8.16 -26.51 27.69
CA THR A 258 -9.20 -25.53 27.98
C THR A 258 -8.75 -24.54 29.06
N GLN A 259 -9.38 -23.36 29.10
CA GLN A 259 -9.11 -22.29 30.05
C GLN A 259 -10.05 -22.27 31.28
N ARG A 260 -10.91 -23.29 31.44
CA ARG A 260 -11.98 -23.30 32.47
C ARG A 260 -11.50 -22.88 33.86
N GLU A 261 -10.36 -23.41 34.29
CA GLU A 261 -9.76 -23.18 35.62
C GLU A 261 -9.34 -21.72 35.85
N VAL A 262 -9.03 -20.97 34.79
CA VAL A 262 -8.58 -19.58 34.86
C VAL A 262 -9.64 -18.57 34.44
N THR A 263 -10.85 -19.01 34.07
CA THR A 263 -11.93 -18.08 33.66
C THR A 263 -12.29 -17.06 34.74
N GLY A 264 -12.14 -17.41 36.02
CA GLY A 264 -12.40 -16.52 37.15
C GLY A 264 -11.39 -15.39 37.32
N THR A 265 -10.22 -15.46 36.68
CA THR A 265 -9.18 -14.41 36.73
C THR A 265 -9.18 -13.52 35.48
N MET A 266 -10.03 -13.81 34.50
CA MET A 266 -10.13 -13.08 33.24
C MET A 266 -11.12 -11.93 33.31
N GLN A 267 -10.89 -10.90 32.51
CA GLN A 267 -11.88 -9.86 32.27
C GLN A 267 -13.11 -10.45 31.57
N THR A 268 -14.30 -10.19 32.10
CA THR A 268 -15.55 -10.61 31.47
C THR A 268 -15.89 -9.72 30.27
N ARG A 269 -16.72 -10.23 29.35
CA ARG A 269 -17.21 -9.45 28.20
C ARG A 269 -17.99 -8.21 28.63
N GLU A 270 -18.79 -8.31 29.69
CA GLU A 270 -19.52 -7.18 30.26
C GLU A 270 -18.55 -6.11 30.80
N ALA A 271 -17.51 -6.53 31.53
CA ALA A 271 -16.48 -5.61 32.03
C ALA A 271 -15.74 -4.91 30.88
N LEU A 272 -15.34 -5.65 29.84
CA LEU A 272 -14.73 -5.09 28.62
C LEU A 272 -15.64 -4.03 27.97
N TYR A 273 -16.91 -4.33 27.77
CA TYR A 273 -17.87 -3.41 27.14
C TYR A 273 -18.19 -2.18 27.97
N LYS A 274 -18.09 -2.29 29.29
CA LYS A 274 -18.19 -1.13 30.19
C LYS A 274 -16.99 -0.18 30.02
N ILE A 275 -15.78 -0.70 29.77
CA ILE A 275 -14.60 0.12 29.47
C ILE A 275 -14.74 0.82 28.12
N LEU A 276 -15.19 0.08 27.10
CA LEU A 276 -15.27 0.58 25.72
C LEU A 276 -16.49 1.48 25.45
N ASP A 277 -17.32 1.73 26.46
CA ASP A 277 -18.58 2.48 26.36
C ASP A 277 -19.50 1.97 25.22
N TYR A 278 -19.64 0.64 25.13
CA TYR A 278 -20.39 -0.02 24.05
C TYR A 278 -21.92 0.16 24.15
N THR A 279 -22.44 0.59 25.31
CA THR A 279 -23.89 0.73 25.55
C THR A 279 -24.43 2.12 25.24
N SER A 280 -23.61 3.16 25.25
CA SER A 280 -24.01 4.51 24.81
C SER A 280 -24.16 4.59 23.28
N SER A 281 -23.33 3.85 22.54
CA SER A 281 -23.32 3.79 21.07
C SER A 281 -24.49 3.00 20.46
N THR A 282 -25.21 2.19 21.24
CA THR A 282 -26.40 1.44 20.81
C THR A 282 -27.73 2.16 21.07
N THR A 283 -27.71 3.38 21.64
CA THR A 283 -28.93 4.18 21.88
C THR A 283 -29.28 5.09 20.69
N ILE A 284 -28.35 5.28 19.73
CA ILE A 284 -28.59 6.02 18.48
C ILE A 284 -29.12 5.05 17.41
N SER A 285 -30.36 4.55 17.55
CA SER A 285 -31.18 3.93 16.47
C SER A 285 -32.52 3.37 16.99
N LYS A 286 -33.30 4.15 17.75
CA LYS A 286 -34.70 3.80 18.04
C LYS A 286 -35.75 4.82 17.59
N ASP A 287 -35.35 5.99 17.09
CA ASP A 287 -36.28 7.09 16.75
C ASP A 287 -36.64 7.24 15.25
N VAL A 288 -36.29 6.28 14.38
CA VAL A 288 -36.58 6.40 12.92
C VAL A 288 -37.54 5.33 12.38
N VAL A 289 -38.10 4.45 13.22
CA VAL A 289 -39.13 3.50 12.76
C VAL A 289 -40.37 3.55 13.66
N SER A 290 -41.08 4.67 13.63
CA SER A 290 -42.52 4.66 13.95
C SER A 290 -43.25 5.73 13.14
N THR A 291 -43.75 5.35 11.98
CA THR A 291 -45.00 5.90 11.42
C THR A 291 -45.43 5.02 10.24
N ASN A 292 -46.70 4.61 10.30
CA ASN A 292 -47.49 3.91 9.28
C ASN A 292 -47.50 2.37 9.32
N SER A 293 -48.37 1.83 10.17
CA SER A 293 -49.62 1.20 9.69
C SER A 293 -50.39 0.60 10.87
N LYS A 294 -51.48 1.26 11.27
CA LYS A 294 -52.58 0.62 12.01
C LYS A 294 -53.72 0.44 11.03
N GLU A 295 -53.99 -0.80 10.61
CA GLU A 295 -55.36 -1.22 10.32
C GLU A 295 -55.58 -2.71 10.69
N LYS A 296 -56.60 -2.89 11.54
CA LYS A 296 -57.58 -3.99 11.60
C LYS A 296 -57.18 -5.36 12.20
N SER A 297 -57.41 -5.43 13.51
CA SER A 297 -58.27 -6.37 14.27
C SER A 297 -58.65 -7.77 13.75
N LYS A 298 -58.52 -8.74 14.69
CA LYS A 298 -59.32 -9.97 14.96
C LYS A 298 -59.21 -11.07 13.87
N ASP A 299 -58.98 -12.35 14.16
CA ASP A 299 -59.67 -13.21 15.12
C ASP A 299 -58.89 -14.56 15.32
N LYS A 300 -59.05 -15.16 16.51
CA LYS A 300 -58.93 -16.59 16.91
C LYS A 300 -57.91 -17.54 16.22
N ARG A 301 -57.14 -18.26 17.05
CA ARG A 301 -57.46 -19.63 17.53
C ARG A 301 -56.45 -20.14 18.56
N LYS A 302 -56.97 -20.76 19.63
CA LYS A 302 -56.23 -21.60 20.58
C LYS A 302 -55.99 -22.98 19.98
N GLY A 303 -54.80 -23.52 20.25
CA GLY A 303 -54.55 -24.93 20.59
C GLY A 303 -54.23 -25.87 19.42
N ILE A 304 -53.02 -26.42 19.41
CA ILE A 304 -52.70 -27.83 19.73
C ILE A 304 -51.18 -28.04 19.53
N ASN A 305 -50.58 -28.76 20.48
CA ASN A 305 -49.18 -29.20 20.50
C ASN A 305 -48.77 -30.00 19.25
N THR A 306 -47.59 -29.68 18.71
CA THR A 306 -46.72 -30.62 18.00
C THR A 306 -45.28 -30.44 18.50
N PRO A 307 -44.47 -31.52 18.56
CA PRO A 307 -43.17 -31.52 19.24
C PRO A 307 -42.18 -30.63 18.48
N PHE A 308 -41.34 -29.90 19.22
CA PHE A 308 -40.19 -29.19 18.67
C PHE A 308 -39.32 -30.19 17.90
N ALA A 309 -39.30 -30.04 16.57
CA ALA A 309 -38.21 -30.55 15.75
C ALA A 309 -36.94 -29.80 16.18
N GLU A 310 -35.84 -30.53 16.28
CA GLU A 310 -34.51 -30.01 16.55
C GLU A 310 -34.21 -28.82 15.63
N ASP A 311 -33.96 -27.66 16.22
CA ASP A 311 -33.46 -26.48 15.52
C ASP A 311 -32.06 -26.83 14.97
N SER A 312 -32.00 -27.11 13.67
CA SER A 312 -30.76 -27.05 12.90
C SER A 312 -30.17 -25.66 13.06
N THR A 313 -28.96 -25.57 13.61
CA THR A 313 -28.14 -24.36 13.60
C THR A 313 -28.15 -23.76 12.18
N PRO A 314 -28.43 -22.46 11.99
CA PRO A 314 -28.36 -21.87 10.66
C PRO A 314 -26.94 -22.03 10.15
N SER A 315 -26.77 -22.82 9.08
CA SER A 315 -25.49 -23.02 8.41
C SER A 315 -24.92 -21.65 8.05
N LYS A 316 -23.63 -21.41 8.36
CA LYS A 316 -22.95 -20.18 7.94
C LYS A 316 -23.22 -19.92 6.44
N PRO A 317 -23.58 -18.69 6.04
CA PRO A 317 -23.82 -18.38 4.63
C PRO A 317 -22.58 -18.71 3.80
N ARG A 318 -22.79 -19.45 2.70
CA ARG A 318 -21.75 -19.90 1.79
C ARG A 318 -21.35 -18.76 0.84
N PHE A 319 -20.05 -18.58 0.59
CA PHE A 319 -19.58 -17.61 -0.39
C PHE A 319 -20.04 -17.98 -1.81
N ASP A 320 -20.27 -16.95 -2.62
CA ASP A 320 -20.59 -17.07 -4.04
C ASP A 320 -19.59 -17.97 -4.77
N GLY A 321 -20.09 -18.85 -5.65
CA GLY A 321 -19.29 -19.90 -6.30
C GLY A 321 -18.06 -19.37 -7.04
N LEU A 322 -18.19 -18.24 -7.73
CA LEU A 322 -17.07 -17.62 -8.45
C LEU A 322 -15.90 -17.22 -7.52
N LEU A 323 -16.20 -16.74 -6.30
CA LEU A 323 -15.16 -16.38 -5.33
C LEU A 323 -14.45 -17.63 -4.83
N VAL A 324 -15.19 -18.74 -4.68
CA VAL A 324 -14.63 -20.04 -4.33
C VAL A 324 -13.73 -20.56 -5.45
N ASP A 325 -14.17 -20.48 -6.71
CA ASP A 325 -13.37 -20.91 -7.86
C ASP A 325 -12.05 -20.15 -7.98
N ILE A 326 -12.08 -18.82 -7.79
CA ILE A 326 -10.86 -17.99 -7.77
C ILE A 326 -9.96 -18.41 -6.59
N ALA A 327 -10.53 -18.61 -5.41
CA ALA A 327 -9.76 -18.99 -4.23
C ALA A 327 -9.14 -20.38 -4.34
N ASP A 328 -9.86 -21.33 -4.93
CA ASP A 328 -9.37 -22.67 -5.21
C ASP A 328 -8.25 -22.64 -6.24
N TYR A 329 -8.45 -21.93 -7.35
CA TYR A 329 -7.42 -21.76 -8.38
C TYR A 329 -6.15 -21.08 -7.82
N CYS A 330 -6.27 -20.00 -7.05
CA CYS A 330 -5.10 -19.32 -6.45
C CYS A 330 -4.27 -20.23 -5.55
N PHE A 331 -4.90 -21.09 -4.74
CA PHE A 331 -4.23 -21.95 -3.76
C PHE A 331 -4.05 -23.40 -4.23
N SER A 332 -4.25 -23.67 -5.51
CA SER A 332 -3.92 -24.96 -6.12
C SER A 332 -2.41 -25.12 -6.30
N ASP A 333 -1.94 -26.37 -6.28
CA ASP A 333 -0.57 -26.71 -6.66
C ASP A 333 -0.47 -26.75 -8.19
N HIS A 334 0.04 -25.67 -8.77
CA HIS A 334 0.21 -25.54 -10.21
C HIS A 334 1.57 -26.06 -10.66
N HIS A 335 1.57 -26.83 -11.75
CA HIS A 335 2.77 -27.28 -12.45
C HIS A 335 2.67 -26.89 -13.92
N PHE A 336 3.10 -25.67 -14.24
CA PHE A 336 3.06 -25.16 -15.61
C PHE A 336 4.22 -25.70 -16.44
N SER A 337 4.00 -25.82 -17.75
CA SER A 337 5.01 -26.26 -18.70
C SER A 337 6.17 -25.26 -18.81
N SER A 338 7.34 -25.69 -19.27
CA SER A 338 8.47 -24.79 -19.55
C SER A 338 8.10 -23.68 -20.54
N GLN A 339 7.25 -23.98 -21.53
CA GLN A 339 6.77 -23.00 -22.50
C GLN A 339 5.91 -21.92 -21.83
N THR A 340 4.96 -22.31 -20.98
CA THR A 340 4.10 -21.37 -20.24
C THR A 340 4.92 -20.50 -19.30
N MET A 341 5.91 -21.09 -18.62
CA MET A 341 6.83 -20.35 -17.75
C MET A 341 7.71 -19.38 -18.54
N SER A 342 8.16 -19.76 -19.73
CA SER A 342 8.87 -18.86 -20.65
C SER A 342 7.99 -17.69 -21.08
N ASN A 343 6.72 -17.94 -21.43
CA ASN A 343 5.74 -16.88 -21.75
C ASN A 343 5.54 -15.90 -20.59
N ALA A 344 5.42 -16.42 -19.35
CA ALA A 344 5.32 -15.59 -18.15
C ALA A 344 6.58 -14.73 -17.92
N ARG A 345 7.77 -15.30 -18.16
CA ARG A 345 9.03 -14.56 -18.04
C ARG A 345 9.13 -13.45 -19.07
N ILE A 346 8.73 -13.69 -20.31
CA ILE A 346 8.70 -12.65 -21.35
C ILE A 346 7.77 -11.51 -20.94
N ALA A 347 6.59 -11.83 -20.40
CA ALA A 347 5.65 -10.83 -19.90
C ALA A 347 6.25 -9.99 -18.75
N LEU A 348 6.97 -10.64 -17.83
CA LEU A 348 7.69 -9.95 -16.77
C LEU A 348 8.76 -9.01 -17.33
N MET A 349 9.60 -9.47 -18.26
CA MET A 349 10.66 -8.64 -18.83
C MET A 349 10.09 -7.46 -19.60
N ASP A 350 9.06 -7.67 -20.43
CA ASP A 350 8.34 -6.60 -21.15
C ASP A 350 7.77 -5.53 -20.21
N ALA A 351 7.13 -5.96 -19.11
CA ALA A 351 6.60 -5.05 -18.12
C ALA A 351 7.70 -4.25 -17.40
N ILE A 352 8.84 -4.88 -17.08
CA ILE A 352 10.00 -4.18 -16.51
C ILE A 352 10.59 -3.17 -17.49
N SER A 353 10.69 -3.50 -18.77
CA SER A 353 11.11 -2.55 -19.81
C SER A 353 10.21 -1.31 -19.80
N CYS A 354 8.90 -1.52 -19.76
CA CYS A 354 7.92 -0.44 -19.70
C CYS A 354 8.06 0.40 -18.43
N ALA A 355 8.32 -0.23 -17.28
CA ALA A 355 8.54 0.48 -16.03
C ALA A 355 9.80 1.37 -16.08
N LEU A 356 10.90 0.86 -16.64
CA LEU A 356 12.15 1.62 -16.81
C LEU A 356 11.98 2.78 -17.78
N SER A 357 11.26 2.59 -18.89
CA SER A 357 10.90 3.69 -19.79
C SER A 357 9.98 4.71 -19.09
N GLY A 358 9.04 4.25 -18.26
CA GLY A 358 8.19 5.10 -17.44
C GLY A 358 8.97 5.99 -16.47
N LEU A 359 10.12 5.52 -15.94
CA LEU A 359 11.01 6.32 -15.09
C LEU A 359 11.69 7.48 -15.83
N GLN A 360 11.83 7.37 -17.15
CA GLN A 360 12.42 8.44 -17.97
C GLN A 360 11.37 9.50 -18.36
N ASP A 361 10.08 9.22 -18.18
CA ASP A 361 9.01 10.17 -18.46
C ASP A 361 8.79 11.13 -17.28
N VAL A 362 9.14 12.41 -17.48
CA VAL A 362 8.99 13.48 -16.48
C VAL A 362 7.55 13.60 -15.94
N ARG A 363 6.52 13.29 -16.73
CA ARG A 363 5.12 13.37 -16.29
C ARG A 363 4.82 12.26 -15.31
N CYS A 364 5.32 11.05 -15.57
CA CYS A 364 5.21 9.91 -14.66
C CYS A 364 5.90 10.21 -13.33
N VAL A 365 7.16 10.63 -13.40
CA VAL A 365 7.97 10.94 -12.21
C VAL A 365 7.31 12.04 -11.38
N LYS A 366 6.82 13.12 -12.03
CA LYS A 366 6.11 14.20 -11.35
C LYS A 366 4.81 13.72 -10.68
N HIS A 367 4.07 12.83 -11.34
CA HIS A 367 2.86 12.23 -10.77
C HIS A 367 3.16 11.39 -9.52
N LEU A 368 4.21 10.57 -9.57
CA LEU A 368 4.65 9.78 -8.42
C LEU A 368 5.17 10.65 -7.26
N GLN A 369 5.84 11.76 -7.56
CA GLN A 369 6.33 12.71 -6.56
C GLN A 369 5.20 13.47 -5.84
N ALA A 370 4.01 13.59 -6.43
CA ALA A 370 2.89 14.31 -5.81
C ALA A 370 2.41 13.67 -4.49
N PHE A 371 2.66 12.38 -4.29
CA PHE A 371 2.32 11.64 -3.07
C PHE A 371 3.34 11.83 -1.94
N GLN A 372 4.36 12.68 -2.12
CA GLN A 372 5.47 12.84 -1.19
C GLN A 372 5.60 14.30 -0.73
N HIS A 373 5.02 14.64 0.42
CA HIS A 373 5.31 15.91 1.09
C HIS A 373 6.71 15.82 1.74
N ASN A 374 7.61 16.74 1.36
CA ASN A 374 8.92 17.02 1.97
C ASN A 374 10.07 15.99 1.85
N ASN A 375 10.00 15.04 0.93
CA ASN A 375 11.22 14.34 0.49
C ASN A 375 11.11 14.10 -1.01
N PRO A 376 11.90 14.78 -1.87
CA PRO A 376 12.04 14.30 -3.23
C PRO A 376 12.57 12.87 -3.11
N ILE A 377 11.91 11.89 -3.73
CA ILE A 377 12.67 10.74 -4.22
C ILE A 377 13.82 11.37 -5.04
N ARG A 378 15.02 11.47 -4.44
CA ARG A 378 16.21 11.17 -5.23
C ARG A 378 15.89 9.80 -5.78
N LEU A 379 15.88 9.65 -7.11
CA LEU A 379 15.61 8.43 -7.89
C LEU A 379 16.57 7.25 -7.56
N ASN A 380 17.06 7.18 -6.32
CA ASN A 380 18.13 6.38 -5.75
C ASN A 380 17.62 5.36 -4.69
N LYS A 381 16.32 5.06 -4.64
CA LYS A 381 15.73 4.04 -3.75
C LYS A 381 14.87 3.05 -4.57
N ARG A 382 14.70 1.82 -4.07
CA ARG A 382 13.99 0.68 -4.71
C ARG A 382 12.68 1.11 -5.39
N LEU A 383 12.70 1.26 -6.71
CA LEU A 383 11.55 1.68 -7.53
C LEU A 383 10.75 0.50 -8.09
N LEU A 384 11.42 -0.64 -8.32
CA LEU A 384 10.80 -1.87 -8.85
C LEU A 384 10.56 -2.94 -7.76
N GLY A 385 10.80 -2.60 -6.49
CA GLY A 385 10.61 -3.48 -5.33
C GLY A 385 9.90 -2.79 -4.17
N ALA A 386 9.69 -3.51 -3.07
CA ALA A 386 9.08 -2.95 -1.88
C ALA A 386 10.02 -1.93 -1.23
N ASN A 387 9.57 -0.70 -1.15
CA ASN A 387 10.26 0.34 -0.41
C ASN A 387 9.65 0.47 0.98
N LEU A 388 10.38 -0.05 1.98
CA LEU A 388 9.99 -0.07 3.39
C LEU A 388 9.64 1.32 3.93
N ASP A 389 10.26 2.38 3.41
CA ASP A 389 10.01 3.76 3.84
C ASP A 389 8.65 4.28 3.36
N SER A 390 8.19 3.84 2.19
CA SER A 390 6.93 4.29 1.57
C SER A 390 5.74 3.37 1.87
N GLY A 391 6.00 2.17 2.38
CA GLY A 391 4.99 1.14 2.63
C GLY A 391 4.61 0.32 1.39
N LEU A 392 4.02 -0.85 1.62
CA LEU A 392 3.70 -1.84 0.59
C LEU A 392 2.66 -1.35 -0.43
N VAL A 393 1.61 -0.66 0.03
CA VAL A 393 0.54 -0.15 -0.84
C VAL A 393 1.08 0.91 -1.81
N GLN A 394 1.89 1.86 -1.32
CA GLN A 394 2.51 2.87 -2.16
C GLN A 394 3.55 2.27 -3.11
N SER A 395 4.33 1.29 -2.65
CA SER A 395 5.28 0.56 -3.50
C SER A 395 4.56 -0.11 -4.68
N THR A 396 3.44 -0.78 -4.41
CA THR A 396 2.58 -1.40 -5.44
C THR A 396 2.10 -0.35 -6.45
N TYR A 397 1.58 0.77 -5.96
CA TYR A 397 1.12 1.87 -6.81
C TYR A 397 2.23 2.37 -7.73
N ASN A 398 3.42 2.64 -7.19
CA ASN A 398 4.54 3.17 -7.95
C ASN A 398 4.95 2.20 -9.09
N ILE A 399 5.11 0.92 -8.79
CA ILE A 399 5.55 -0.09 -9.78
C ILE A 399 4.50 -0.24 -10.88
N SER A 400 3.24 -0.47 -10.53
CA SER A 400 2.15 -0.62 -11.51
C SER A 400 1.95 0.66 -12.33
N CYS A 401 2.14 1.84 -11.73
CA CYS A 401 2.03 3.12 -12.44
C CYS A 401 3.12 3.25 -13.50
N LEU A 402 4.37 2.92 -13.15
CA LEU A 402 5.49 2.92 -14.09
C LEU A 402 5.24 1.99 -15.28
N MET A 403 4.80 0.75 -15.01
CA MET A 403 4.54 -0.27 -16.04
C MET A 403 3.46 0.18 -17.02
N ARG A 404 2.37 0.77 -16.52
CA ARG A 404 1.22 1.15 -17.34
C ARG A 404 1.36 2.52 -18.02
N TRP A 405 2.25 3.38 -17.53
CA TRP A 405 2.23 4.82 -17.83
C TRP A 405 2.17 5.15 -19.31
N LEU A 406 3.06 4.52 -20.07
CA LEU A 406 3.29 4.77 -21.49
C LEU A 406 2.37 3.96 -22.41
N ASP A 407 1.49 3.13 -21.85
CA ASP A 407 0.62 2.24 -22.63
C ASP A 407 1.45 1.32 -23.57
N TYR A 408 2.61 0.87 -23.10
CA TYR A 408 3.54 0.07 -23.91
C TYR A 408 3.71 -1.37 -23.42
N ASN A 409 2.99 -1.72 -22.35
CA ASN A 409 2.92 -3.04 -21.78
C ASN A 409 1.96 -3.95 -22.57
N ASP A 410 1.90 -5.22 -22.17
CA ASP A 410 1.06 -6.25 -22.77
C ASP A 410 -0.44 -5.89 -22.84
N THR A 411 -1.22 -6.67 -23.57
CA THR A 411 -2.65 -6.42 -23.78
C THR A 411 -3.42 -7.72 -23.89
N TRP A 412 -4.61 -7.74 -23.30
CA TRP A 412 -5.61 -8.77 -23.47
C TRP A 412 -6.89 -8.16 -24.05
N LEU A 413 -7.28 -8.64 -25.23
CA LEU A 413 -8.47 -8.18 -25.95
C LEU A 413 -9.53 -9.28 -25.94
N ALA A 414 -10.62 -9.02 -25.23
CA ALA A 414 -11.81 -9.86 -25.18
C ALA A 414 -13.08 -8.99 -25.19
N ARG A 415 -14.21 -9.44 -24.62
CA ARG A 415 -15.38 -8.55 -24.45
C ARG A 415 -15.06 -7.36 -23.55
N GLU A 416 -14.24 -7.57 -22.53
CA GLU A 416 -13.51 -6.51 -21.86
C GLU A 416 -12.06 -6.45 -22.35
N TRP A 417 -11.50 -5.24 -22.36
CA TRP A 417 -10.08 -5.02 -22.67
C TRP A 417 -9.30 -4.79 -21.39
N GLY A 418 -8.03 -5.16 -21.35
CA GLY A 418 -7.18 -4.80 -20.23
C GLY A 418 -5.72 -5.16 -20.44
N HIS A 419 -4.92 -4.87 -19.44
CA HIS A 419 -3.49 -5.16 -19.43
C HIS A 419 -3.19 -6.01 -18.18
N PRO A 420 -3.13 -7.34 -18.30
CA PRO A 420 -2.86 -8.21 -17.15
C PRO A 420 -1.52 -7.93 -16.46
N SER A 421 -0.53 -7.39 -17.18
CA SER A 421 0.74 -6.93 -16.59
C SER A 421 0.57 -5.85 -15.51
N ASP A 422 -0.56 -5.16 -15.44
CA ASP A 422 -0.85 -4.17 -14.40
C ASP A 422 -0.82 -4.78 -12.97
N ASN A 423 -1.06 -6.10 -12.86
CA ASN A 423 -0.98 -6.84 -11.59
C ASN A 423 0.46 -7.13 -11.13
N ILE A 424 1.45 -7.00 -12.02
CA ILE A 424 2.85 -7.34 -11.70
C ILE A 424 3.39 -6.43 -10.59
N GLY A 425 2.93 -5.18 -10.49
CA GLY A 425 3.30 -4.32 -9.37
C GLY A 425 2.90 -4.87 -8.00
N ALA A 426 1.71 -5.49 -7.88
CA ALA A 426 1.29 -6.16 -6.65
C ALA A 426 2.11 -7.43 -6.40
N ILE A 427 2.40 -8.21 -7.44
CA ILE A 427 3.22 -9.42 -7.36
C ILE A 427 4.62 -9.09 -6.82
N LEU A 428 5.33 -8.17 -7.47
CA LEU A 428 6.69 -7.80 -7.11
C LEU A 428 6.75 -7.17 -5.71
N ALA A 429 5.86 -6.22 -5.42
CA ALA A 429 5.85 -5.54 -4.13
C ALA A 429 5.52 -6.52 -2.98
N CYS A 430 4.50 -7.37 -3.11
CA CYS A 430 4.12 -8.30 -2.05
C CYS A 430 5.17 -9.40 -1.85
N ALA A 431 5.71 -9.99 -2.92
CA ALA A 431 6.72 -11.02 -2.81
C ALA A 431 8.04 -10.47 -2.23
N ASP A 432 8.50 -9.29 -2.67
CA ASP A 432 9.70 -8.65 -2.13
C ASP A 432 9.51 -8.26 -0.66
N TYR A 433 8.37 -7.64 -0.32
CA TYR A 433 8.03 -7.27 1.04
C TYR A 433 8.01 -8.48 1.96
N HIS A 434 7.31 -9.55 1.57
CA HIS A 434 7.20 -10.76 2.39
C HIS A 434 8.55 -11.47 2.56
N SER A 435 9.34 -11.62 1.49
CA SER A 435 10.66 -12.25 1.54
C SER A 435 11.60 -11.49 2.48
N ARG A 436 11.62 -10.16 2.42
CA ARG A 436 12.49 -9.33 3.28
C ARG A 436 12.02 -9.30 4.74
N HIS A 437 10.72 -9.25 5.01
CA HIS A 437 10.21 -9.30 6.40
C HIS A 437 10.38 -10.67 7.04
N SER A 438 10.23 -11.75 6.27
CA SER A 438 10.38 -13.11 6.78
C SER A 438 11.82 -13.45 7.19
N GLN A 439 12.83 -12.76 6.64
CA GLN A 439 14.23 -12.89 7.07
C GLN A 439 14.50 -12.28 8.46
N HIS A 440 13.65 -11.36 8.94
CA HIS A 440 13.83 -10.65 10.20
C HIS A 440 12.93 -11.14 11.35
N SER A 441 11.98 -12.04 11.09
CA SER A 441 11.07 -12.58 12.11
C SER A 441 11.43 -14.03 12.48
N GLN A 442 11.73 -14.27 13.76
CA GLN A 442 11.99 -15.62 14.31
C GLN A 442 10.74 -16.53 14.34
N HIS A 443 9.55 -16.02 13.96
CA HIS A 443 8.27 -16.72 14.06
C HIS A 443 7.55 -16.95 12.73
N SER A 444 8.04 -16.37 11.62
CA SER A 444 7.59 -16.74 10.26
C SER A 444 8.37 -17.98 9.79
N GLN A 445 7.73 -18.92 9.08
CA GLN A 445 8.41 -20.06 8.46
C GLN A 445 9.37 -19.68 7.31
N GLY A 446 10.11 -18.57 7.41
CA GLY A 446 11.26 -18.24 6.57
C GLY A 446 11.04 -18.25 5.05
N LYS A 447 9.80 -18.12 4.56
CA LYS A 447 9.50 -18.29 3.15
C LYS A 447 10.04 -17.10 2.35
N THR A 448 11.13 -17.36 1.64
CA THR A 448 11.65 -16.49 0.60
C THR A 448 11.06 -16.92 -0.73
N TRP A 449 10.34 -16.02 -1.38
CA TRP A 449 9.81 -16.25 -2.73
C TRP A 449 10.95 -16.24 -3.76
N ARG A 450 10.91 -17.20 -4.67
CA ARG A 450 11.82 -17.29 -5.82
C ARG A 450 11.14 -16.78 -7.09
N MET A 451 11.90 -16.53 -8.16
CA MET A 451 11.30 -16.06 -9.41
C MET A 451 10.32 -17.08 -10.01
N VAL A 452 10.50 -18.38 -9.81
CA VAL A 452 9.49 -19.40 -10.19
C VAL A 452 8.13 -19.13 -9.53
N ASP A 453 8.11 -18.68 -8.27
CA ASP A 453 6.87 -18.34 -7.57
C ASP A 453 6.25 -17.04 -8.10
N VAL A 454 7.10 -16.07 -8.48
CA VAL A 454 6.68 -14.81 -9.11
C VAL A 454 6.00 -15.08 -10.45
N LEU A 455 6.59 -15.94 -11.28
CA LEU A 455 6.02 -16.32 -12.58
C LEU A 455 4.72 -17.11 -12.40
N ASN A 456 4.64 -18.02 -11.42
CA ASN A 456 3.39 -18.71 -11.08
C ASN A 456 2.29 -17.71 -10.66
N ALA A 457 2.62 -16.73 -9.83
CA ALA A 457 1.69 -15.70 -9.40
C ALA A 457 1.22 -14.82 -10.57
N LEU A 458 2.12 -14.51 -11.51
CA LEU A 458 1.82 -13.80 -12.75
C LEU A 458 0.81 -14.57 -13.59
N ILE A 459 1.06 -15.85 -13.86
CA ILE A 459 0.14 -16.70 -14.64
C ILE A 459 -1.26 -16.71 -14.03
N ILE A 460 -1.35 -16.89 -12.71
CA ILE A 460 -2.62 -16.91 -11.98
C ILE A 460 -3.36 -15.56 -12.08
N ALA A 461 -2.65 -14.43 -11.88
CA ALA A 461 -3.26 -13.11 -12.00
C ALA A 461 -3.80 -12.85 -13.42
N TYR A 462 -3.03 -13.25 -14.42
CA TYR A 462 -3.39 -13.13 -15.83
C TYR A 462 -4.64 -13.93 -16.14
N GLU A 463 -4.69 -15.16 -15.65
CA GLU A 463 -5.83 -16.04 -15.88
C GLU A 463 -7.11 -15.49 -15.22
N ILE A 464 -7.04 -15.03 -13.96
CA ILE A 464 -8.21 -14.47 -13.27
C ILE A 464 -8.76 -13.26 -14.02
N GLN A 465 -7.92 -12.30 -14.37
CA GLN A 465 -8.35 -11.10 -15.09
C GLN A 465 -8.82 -11.44 -16.50
N GLY A 466 -8.07 -12.23 -17.25
CA GLY A 466 -8.33 -12.47 -18.67
C GLY A 466 -9.51 -13.39 -18.93
N ILE A 467 -9.72 -14.42 -18.10
CA ILE A 467 -10.90 -15.30 -18.21
C ILE A 467 -12.17 -14.53 -17.83
N LEU A 468 -12.14 -13.68 -16.80
CA LEU A 468 -13.27 -12.82 -16.48
C LEU A 468 -13.52 -11.77 -17.56
N ALA A 469 -12.51 -11.34 -18.31
CA ALA A 469 -12.68 -10.43 -19.43
C ALA A 469 -13.31 -11.06 -20.67
N LEU A 470 -13.36 -12.40 -20.77
CA LEU A 470 -13.85 -13.12 -21.95
C LEU A 470 -15.28 -12.73 -22.31
N ASP A 471 -16.20 -12.85 -21.35
CA ASP A 471 -17.64 -12.69 -21.60
C ASP A 471 -18.31 -11.61 -20.76
N ASN A 472 -17.57 -10.95 -19.88
CA ASN A 472 -18.07 -9.81 -19.11
C ASN A 472 -17.57 -8.51 -19.75
N SER A 473 -18.46 -7.55 -19.95
CA SER A 473 -18.11 -6.21 -20.41
C SER A 473 -18.57 -5.16 -19.40
N PHE A 474 -17.60 -4.52 -18.75
CA PHE A 474 -17.80 -3.37 -17.88
C PHE A 474 -17.81 -2.08 -18.70
N ASN A 475 -17.05 -2.05 -19.80
CA ASN A 475 -17.03 -0.91 -20.73
C ASN A 475 -18.40 -0.61 -21.33
N GLU A 476 -19.20 -1.62 -21.69
CA GLU A 476 -20.58 -1.47 -22.18
C GLU A 476 -21.51 -0.81 -21.13
N GLN A 477 -21.11 -0.83 -19.86
CA GLN A 477 -21.86 -0.26 -18.72
C GLN A 477 -21.26 1.06 -18.22
N GLY A 478 -20.26 1.62 -18.92
CA GLY A 478 -19.61 2.87 -18.53
C GLY A 478 -18.58 2.74 -17.41
N LEU A 479 -18.20 1.52 -17.04
CA LEU A 479 -17.25 1.20 -15.98
C LEU A 479 -15.88 0.85 -16.57
N ASP A 480 -14.81 1.05 -15.80
CA ASP A 480 -13.46 0.75 -16.26
C ASP A 480 -13.02 -0.69 -15.93
N HIS A 481 -12.19 -1.26 -16.79
CA HIS A 481 -11.72 -2.65 -16.69
C HIS A 481 -10.85 -2.91 -15.45
N VAL A 482 -10.33 -1.87 -14.81
CA VAL A 482 -9.41 -1.97 -13.68
C VAL A 482 -10.04 -2.64 -12.44
N ILE A 483 -11.36 -2.85 -12.42
CA ILE A 483 -11.97 -3.76 -11.45
C ILE A 483 -11.39 -5.17 -11.52
N LEU A 484 -11.07 -5.68 -12.72
CA LEU A 484 -10.46 -7.00 -12.89
C LEU A 484 -9.01 -7.01 -12.39
N VAL A 485 -8.28 -5.91 -12.57
CA VAL A 485 -6.94 -5.71 -11.97
C VAL A 485 -7.06 -5.75 -10.45
N ARG A 486 -8.05 -5.06 -9.85
CA ARG A 486 -8.27 -5.09 -8.40
C ARG A 486 -8.51 -6.51 -7.90
N LEU A 487 -9.38 -7.29 -8.57
CA LEU A 487 -9.68 -8.67 -8.19
C LEU A 487 -8.46 -9.59 -8.27
N ALA A 488 -7.75 -9.58 -9.40
CA ALA A 488 -6.57 -10.42 -9.60
C ALA A 488 -5.43 -10.03 -8.65
N SER A 489 -5.17 -8.72 -8.47
CA SER A 489 -4.19 -8.20 -7.53
C SER A 489 -4.52 -8.54 -6.08
N THR A 490 -5.78 -8.40 -5.64
CA THR A 490 -6.23 -8.86 -4.31
C THR A 490 -5.94 -10.34 -4.12
N ALA A 491 -6.25 -11.16 -5.13
CA ALA A 491 -6.13 -12.60 -5.01
C ALA A 491 -4.68 -13.04 -4.78
N ILE A 492 -3.79 -12.50 -5.59
CA ILE A 492 -2.36 -12.80 -5.49
C ILE A 492 -1.70 -12.15 -4.28
N ALA A 493 -2.10 -10.94 -3.90
CA ALA A 493 -1.58 -10.29 -2.70
C ALA A 493 -1.88 -11.12 -1.43
N VAL A 494 -3.09 -11.69 -1.31
CA VAL A 494 -3.40 -12.58 -0.17
C VAL A 494 -2.45 -13.79 -0.14
N LYS A 495 -2.20 -14.43 -1.29
CA LYS A 495 -1.29 -15.59 -1.39
C LYS A 495 0.14 -15.21 -1.01
N LEU A 496 0.67 -14.14 -1.60
CA LEU A 496 2.08 -13.73 -1.43
C LEU A 496 2.39 -13.18 -0.03
N LEU A 497 1.39 -12.61 0.65
CA LEU A 497 1.52 -12.09 2.02
C LEU A 497 1.29 -13.16 3.10
N GLY A 498 1.13 -14.44 2.72
CA GLY A 498 0.97 -15.55 3.67
C GLY A 498 -0.46 -15.76 4.17
N GLY A 499 -1.47 -15.22 3.48
CA GLY A 499 -2.87 -15.50 3.75
C GLY A 499 -3.31 -16.90 3.32
N ASN A 500 -4.57 -17.24 3.61
CA ASN A 500 -5.17 -18.53 3.27
C ASN A 500 -6.47 -18.32 2.47
N LYS A 501 -7.11 -19.42 2.03
CA LYS A 501 -8.37 -19.38 1.25
C LYS A 501 -9.49 -18.58 1.95
N ALA A 502 -9.59 -18.62 3.28
CA ALA A 502 -10.61 -17.86 4.00
C ALA A 502 -10.33 -16.34 3.96
N HIS A 503 -9.06 -15.94 4.15
CA HIS A 503 -8.66 -14.54 3.94
C HIS A 503 -8.95 -14.10 2.51
N LEU A 504 -8.73 -14.97 1.52
CA LEU A 504 -8.97 -14.66 0.12
C LEU A 504 -10.46 -14.46 -0.19
N LEU A 505 -11.34 -15.32 0.31
CA LEU A 505 -12.79 -15.14 0.18
C LEU A 505 -13.25 -13.81 0.78
N ASN A 506 -12.74 -13.45 1.95
CA ASN A 506 -13.02 -12.15 2.57
C ASN A 506 -12.53 -11.00 1.70
N ALA A 507 -11.29 -11.06 1.23
CA ALA A 507 -10.68 -10.00 0.43
C ALA A 507 -11.38 -9.82 -0.92
N LEU A 508 -11.70 -10.90 -1.64
CA LEU A 508 -12.42 -10.84 -2.92
C LEU A 508 -13.81 -10.24 -2.75
N SER A 509 -14.52 -10.60 -1.67
CA SER A 509 -15.82 -10.03 -1.42
C SER A 509 -15.75 -8.52 -1.16
N ASN A 510 -14.76 -8.07 -0.39
CA ASN A 510 -14.53 -6.63 -0.20
C ASN A 510 -14.09 -5.93 -1.50
N ALA A 511 -13.29 -6.58 -2.35
CA ALA A 511 -12.86 -6.01 -3.64
C ALA A 511 -14.03 -5.77 -4.62
N LEU A 512 -15.05 -6.63 -4.58
CA LEU A 512 -16.29 -6.46 -5.37
C LEU A 512 -17.24 -5.42 -4.78
N MET A 513 -17.31 -5.30 -3.45
CA MET A 513 -18.11 -4.24 -2.81
C MET A 513 -17.50 -2.85 -2.98
N ASP A 514 -16.19 -2.77 -3.20
CA ASP A 514 -15.47 -1.53 -3.35
C ASP A 514 -15.87 -0.80 -4.63
N GLY A 515 -15.95 0.54 -4.58
CA GLY A 515 -16.47 1.34 -5.70
C GLY A 515 -15.78 1.06 -7.03
N VAL A 516 -16.57 0.87 -8.09
CA VAL A 516 -16.07 0.62 -9.45
C VAL A 516 -15.83 1.96 -10.15
N PRO A 517 -14.61 2.26 -10.62
CA PRO A 517 -14.33 3.52 -11.29
C PRO A 517 -15.07 3.63 -12.63
N LEU A 518 -15.60 4.81 -12.91
CA LEU A 518 -16.09 5.18 -14.24
C LEU A 518 -14.92 5.23 -15.23
N ARG A 519 -15.18 5.00 -16.52
CA ARG A 519 -14.17 5.04 -17.58
C ARG A 519 -14.07 6.36 -18.36
N LEU A 520 -14.69 7.45 -17.87
CA LEU A 520 -14.80 8.73 -18.58
C LEU A 520 -13.43 9.28 -19.05
N TYR A 521 -12.38 9.07 -18.25
CA TYR A 521 -11.01 9.50 -18.56
C TYR A 521 -10.36 8.77 -19.76
N ARG A 522 -11.07 7.83 -20.41
CA ARG A 522 -10.64 7.14 -21.63
C ARG A 522 -11.48 7.53 -22.86
N GLN A 523 -12.39 8.50 -22.76
CA GLN A 523 -13.44 8.72 -23.76
C GLN A 523 -13.51 10.18 -24.21
N GLY A 524 -13.56 10.39 -25.54
CA GLY A 524 -13.80 11.68 -26.17
C GLY A 524 -12.90 12.79 -25.62
N ASP A 525 -13.49 13.99 -25.46
CA ASP A 525 -12.82 15.20 -24.98
C ASP A 525 -12.35 15.11 -23.51
N ASN A 526 -12.74 14.05 -22.79
CA ASN A 526 -12.33 13.80 -21.40
C ASN A 526 -11.14 12.84 -21.29
N THR A 527 -10.57 12.39 -22.41
CA THR A 527 -9.40 11.52 -22.42
C THR A 527 -8.24 12.21 -21.69
N GLY A 528 -7.69 11.56 -20.66
CA GLY A 528 -6.68 12.19 -19.81
C GLY A 528 -5.76 11.21 -19.09
N GLN A 529 -4.84 11.78 -18.30
CA GLN A 529 -3.72 11.04 -17.68
C GLN A 529 -4.17 9.95 -16.70
N ARG A 530 -5.40 10.00 -16.16
CA ARG A 530 -5.93 8.93 -15.29
C ARG A 530 -5.92 7.57 -15.97
N LYS A 531 -6.00 7.51 -17.30
CA LYS A 531 -5.88 6.24 -18.06
C LYS A 531 -4.56 5.51 -17.79
N SER A 532 -3.49 6.25 -17.47
CA SER A 532 -2.12 5.77 -17.28
C SER A 532 -1.84 5.29 -15.85
N TRP A 533 -2.65 5.68 -14.87
CA TRP A 533 -2.44 5.31 -13.45
C TRP A 533 -3.65 4.65 -12.77
N ALA A 534 -4.82 4.56 -13.44
CA ALA A 534 -6.01 3.92 -12.87
C ALA A 534 -5.80 2.45 -12.51
N ALA A 535 -4.99 1.72 -13.28
CA ALA A 535 -4.68 0.33 -12.98
C ALA A 535 -3.75 0.20 -11.76
N ALA A 536 -2.85 1.16 -11.56
CA ALA A 536 -2.00 1.23 -10.38
C ALA A 536 -2.80 1.49 -9.10
N ASP A 537 -3.80 2.37 -9.18
CA ASP A 537 -4.77 2.62 -8.10
C ASP A 537 -5.58 1.35 -7.76
N ALA A 538 -6.04 0.62 -8.78
CA ALA A 538 -6.76 -0.64 -8.57
C ALA A 538 -5.87 -1.75 -7.98
N SER A 539 -4.65 -1.90 -8.48
CA SER A 539 -3.66 -2.87 -8.00
C SER A 539 -3.27 -2.60 -6.54
N SER A 540 -2.95 -1.34 -6.21
CA SER A 540 -2.61 -0.94 -4.84
C SER A 540 -3.79 -1.09 -3.87
N ARG A 541 -5.01 -0.76 -4.33
CA ARG A 541 -6.24 -1.02 -3.57
C ARG A 541 -6.43 -2.51 -3.32
N GLY A 542 -6.13 -3.35 -4.30
CA GLY A 542 -6.19 -4.80 -4.17
C GLY A 542 -5.29 -5.33 -3.05
N VAL A 543 -4.06 -4.81 -2.97
CA VAL A 543 -3.10 -5.12 -1.89
C VAL A 543 -3.59 -4.63 -0.52
N ASN A 544 -4.13 -3.42 -0.43
CA ASN A 544 -4.69 -2.89 0.81
C ASN A 544 -5.84 -3.78 1.35
N LEU A 545 -6.75 -4.22 0.47
CA LEU A 545 -7.84 -5.12 0.83
C LEU A 545 -7.34 -6.50 1.30
N ALA A 546 -6.29 -7.03 0.65
CA ALA A 546 -5.65 -8.26 1.07
C ALA A 546 -5.07 -8.14 2.49
N MET A 547 -4.38 -7.03 2.79
CA MET A 547 -3.84 -6.77 4.13
C MET A 547 -4.94 -6.67 5.19
N GLN A 548 -6.05 -6.00 4.89
CA GLN A 548 -7.20 -5.90 5.80
C GLN A 548 -7.79 -7.28 6.12
N ALA A 549 -8.01 -8.11 5.10
CA ALA A 549 -8.52 -9.46 5.27
C ALA A 549 -7.58 -10.38 6.06
N ILE A 550 -6.26 -10.29 5.82
CA ILE A 550 -5.25 -11.03 6.60
C ILE A 550 -5.25 -10.59 8.08
N ASN A 551 -5.53 -9.31 8.33
CA ASN A 551 -5.66 -8.76 9.68
C ASN A 551 -7.04 -9.01 10.34
N GLY A 552 -7.89 -9.82 9.73
CA GLY A 552 -9.14 -10.29 10.32
C GLY A 552 -10.41 -9.56 9.85
N GLU A 553 -10.34 -8.72 8.83
CA GLU A 553 -11.55 -8.10 8.24
C GLU A 553 -12.49 -9.19 7.69
N PRO A 554 -13.78 -9.19 8.07
CA PRO A 554 -14.75 -10.17 7.58
C PRO A 554 -15.11 -10.00 6.11
N GLY A 555 -15.57 -11.09 5.50
CA GLY A 555 -16.09 -11.14 4.15
C GLY A 555 -17.61 -11.13 4.08
N TYR A 556 -18.11 -11.00 2.86
CA TYR A 556 -19.53 -10.86 2.53
C TYR A 556 -19.94 -11.95 1.55
N PRO A 557 -20.52 -13.07 2.05
CA PRO A 557 -20.68 -14.28 1.24
C PRO A 557 -21.53 -14.14 -0.02
N ALA A 558 -22.56 -13.29 0.00
CA ALA A 558 -23.48 -13.08 -1.12
C ALA A 558 -23.22 -11.77 -1.88
N VAL A 559 -21.96 -11.31 -1.92
CA VAL A 559 -21.59 -10.04 -2.58
C VAL A 559 -22.02 -9.99 -4.05
N LEU A 560 -22.01 -11.09 -4.77
CA LEU A 560 -22.47 -11.15 -6.16
C LEU A 560 -23.99 -11.37 -6.23
N THR A 561 -24.51 -12.31 -5.45
CA THR A 561 -25.86 -12.87 -5.64
C THR A 561 -26.98 -12.22 -4.82
N ASP A 562 -26.67 -11.32 -3.88
CA ASP A 562 -27.71 -10.58 -3.18
C ASP A 562 -28.61 -9.80 -4.18
N ASN A 563 -29.92 -10.00 -4.04
CA ASN A 563 -30.90 -9.58 -5.04
C ASN A 563 -31.15 -8.06 -5.07
N LYS A 564 -30.73 -7.33 -4.04
CA LYS A 564 -30.97 -5.90 -3.90
C LYS A 564 -29.67 -5.10 -3.83
N TRP A 565 -28.69 -5.62 -3.10
CA TRP A 565 -27.45 -4.93 -2.78
C TRP A 565 -26.21 -5.59 -3.37
N GLY A 566 -26.36 -6.77 -3.98
CA GLY A 566 -25.25 -7.49 -4.60
C GLY A 566 -24.74 -6.80 -5.85
N PHE A 567 -23.47 -7.05 -6.17
CA PHE A 567 -22.75 -6.55 -7.33
C PHE A 567 -23.49 -6.82 -8.63
N ASN A 568 -24.02 -8.04 -8.82
CA ASN A 568 -24.76 -8.35 -10.04
C ASN A 568 -26.01 -7.46 -10.17
N SER A 569 -26.72 -7.25 -9.06
CA SER A 569 -27.94 -6.44 -9.02
C SER A 569 -27.65 -4.95 -9.22
N VAL A 570 -26.66 -4.41 -8.51
CA VAL A 570 -26.38 -2.97 -8.46
C VAL A 570 -25.50 -2.49 -9.62
N ILE A 571 -24.45 -3.24 -9.94
CA ILE A 571 -23.41 -2.82 -10.89
C ILE A 571 -23.66 -3.40 -12.28
N LEU A 572 -24.08 -4.67 -12.36
CA LEU A 572 -24.29 -5.36 -13.64
C LEU A 572 -25.75 -5.39 -14.12
N ASN A 573 -26.62 -4.60 -13.51
CA ASN A 573 -28.05 -4.53 -13.82
C ASN A 573 -28.72 -5.92 -13.89
N HIS A 574 -28.56 -6.68 -12.81
CA HIS A 574 -29.03 -8.06 -12.62
C HIS A 574 -28.39 -9.12 -13.53
N LYS A 575 -27.38 -8.78 -14.35
CA LYS A 575 -26.60 -9.78 -15.09
C LYS A 575 -25.57 -10.44 -14.17
N PRO A 576 -25.38 -11.76 -14.24
CA PRO A 576 -24.34 -12.41 -13.46
C PRO A 576 -22.95 -12.05 -13.98
N LEU A 577 -21.98 -11.92 -13.08
CA LEU A 577 -20.57 -12.02 -13.43
C LEU A 577 -20.23 -13.49 -13.76
N ILE A 578 -19.77 -13.77 -14.98
CA ILE A 578 -19.63 -15.13 -15.53
C ILE A 578 -18.16 -15.53 -15.64
N LYS A 579 -17.84 -16.77 -15.29
CA LYS A 579 -16.59 -17.45 -15.66
C LYS A 579 -16.89 -18.41 -16.81
N SER A 580 -16.52 -18.05 -18.04
CA SER A 580 -16.91 -18.81 -19.25
C SER A 580 -15.99 -19.98 -19.59
N GLN A 581 -14.81 -20.02 -18.98
CA GLN A 581 -13.83 -21.09 -19.10
C GLN A 581 -13.21 -21.35 -17.72
N GLU A 582 -12.82 -22.59 -17.44
CA GLU A 582 -12.05 -22.91 -16.24
C GLU A 582 -10.69 -22.20 -16.22
N PHE A 583 -10.25 -21.75 -15.04
CA PHE A 583 -8.94 -21.12 -14.89
C PHE A 583 -7.83 -22.16 -15.08
N ASN A 584 -6.88 -21.87 -15.97
CA ASN A 584 -5.69 -22.68 -16.16
C ASN A 584 -4.44 -21.80 -16.47
N HIS A 585 -4.13 -21.57 -17.74
CA HIS A 585 -3.02 -20.72 -18.20
C HIS A 585 -3.27 -20.20 -19.63
N TYR A 586 -4.53 -20.14 -20.07
CA TYR A 586 -4.89 -19.75 -21.42
C TYR A 586 -4.46 -18.32 -21.76
N VAL A 587 -4.57 -17.40 -20.80
CA VAL A 587 -4.36 -15.97 -21.03
C VAL A 587 -2.89 -15.67 -21.30
N ILE A 588 -1.98 -16.22 -20.50
CA ILE A 588 -0.54 -15.95 -20.68
C ILE A 588 0.00 -16.53 -22.00
N ASP A 589 -0.52 -17.69 -22.42
CA ASP A 589 -0.10 -18.32 -23.68
C ASP A 589 -0.62 -17.56 -24.91
N ASN A 590 -1.67 -16.76 -24.75
CA ASN A 590 -2.31 -16.00 -25.81
C ASN A 590 -2.16 -14.47 -25.66
N ILE A 591 -1.31 -14.01 -24.73
CA ILE A 591 -1.15 -12.58 -24.45
C ILE A 591 -0.61 -11.82 -25.65
N LEU A 592 -1.00 -10.56 -25.82
CA LEU A 592 -0.52 -9.71 -26.89
C LEU A 592 0.56 -8.76 -26.37
N TYR A 593 1.64 -8.54 -27.13
CA TYR A 593 2.69 -7.58 -26.78
C TYR A 593 2.71 -6.37 -27.72
N LYS A 594 3.09 -5.21 -27.19
CA LYS A 594 3.43 -4.03 -28.00
C LYS A 594 4.94 -4.02 -28.19
N VAL A 595 5.36 -4.60 -29.31
CA VAL A 595 6.79 -4.88 -29.58
C VAL A 595 7.50 -3.65 -30.11
N SER A 596 6.96 -3.03 -31.16
CA SER A 596 7.65 -1.97 -31.92
C SER A 596 7.10 -0.57 -31.67
N TYR A 597 5.80 -0.43 -31.39
CA TYR A 597 5.15 0.88 -31.39
C TYR A 597 4.32 1.14 -30.12
N PRO A 598 4.56 2.25 -29.40
CA PRO A 598 3.82 2.64 -28.20
C PRO A 598 2.51 3.32 -28.61
N VAL A 599 1.53 2.53 -29.05
CA VAL A 599 0.21 3.00 -29.47
C VAL A 599 -0.88 2.09 -28.92
N GLU A 600 -2.10 2.60 -28.80
CA GLU A 600 -3.31 1.80 -28.56
C GLU A 600 -3.33 0.55 -29.48
N PHE A 601 -3.68 -0.61 -28.90
CA PHE A 601 -3.38 -1.90 -29.52
C PHE A 601 -4.10 -2.12 -30.86
N HIS A 602 -5.31 -1.57 -31.03
CA HIS A 602 -6.09 -1.70 -32.25
C HIS A 602 -5.48 -0.94 -33.44
N ALA A 603 -4.50 -0.05 -33.20
CA ALA A 603 -3.76 0.65 -34.24
C ALA A 603 -2.47 -0.07 -34.69
N GLN A 604 -2.00 -1.11 -33.98
CA GLN A 604 -0.67 -1.72 -34.21
C GLN A 604 -0.46 -2.15 -35.67
N THR A 605 -1.39 -2.91 -36.25
CA THR A 605 -1.30 -3.37 -37.64
C THR A 605 -1.48 -2.26 -38.68
N ALA A 606 -2.18 -1.18 -38.33
CA ALA A 606 -2.29 0.00 -39.18
C ALA A 606 -0.97 0.77 -39.24
N VAL A 607 -0.27 0.86 -38.11
CA VAL A 607 1.07 1.46 -38.03
C VAL A 607 2.09 0.58 -38.77
N GLU A 608 2.07 -0.74 -38.60
CA GLU A 608 2.92 -1.64 -39.39
C GLU A 608 2.70 -1.46 -40.89
N SER A 609 1.43 -1.36 -41.32
CA SER A 609 1.10 -1.10 -42.73
C SER A 609 1.60 0.26 -43.21
N ALA A 610 1.52 1.29 -42.36
CA ALA A 610 2.01 2.63 -42.67
C ALA A 610 3.53 2.67 -42.82
N VAL A 611 4.27 1.97 -41.94
CA VAL A 611 5.74 1.89 -42.00
C VAL A 611 6.19 1.14 -43.26
N GLU A 612 5.49 0.08 -43.66
CA GLU A 612 5.82 -0.62 -44.90
C GLU A 612 5.58 0.28 -46.13
N LEU A 613 4.47 1.03 -46.15
CA LEU A 613 4.15 1.97 -47.22
C LEU A 613 5.05 3.22 -47.24
N HIS A 614 5.66 3.59 -46.10
CA HIS A 614 6.57 4.73 -46.01
C HIS A 614 7.76 4.61 -46.96
N ARG A 615 8.34 3.40 -47.12
CA ARG A 615 9.52 3.22 -47.99
C ARG A 615 9.24 3.66 -49.42
N SER A 616 8.12 3.20 -49.98
CA SER A 616 7.68 3.58 -51.34
C SER A 616 7.26 5.05 -51.41
N PHE A 617 6.52 5.55 -50.41
CA PHE A 617 6.14 6.96 -50.35
C PHE A 617 7.37 7.90 -50.36
N LYS A 618 8.41 7.52 -49.62
CA LYS A 618 9.69 8.26 -49.57
C LYS A 618 10.45 8.18 -50.89
N SER A 619 10.59 7.00 -51.47
CA SER A 619 11.38 6.82 -52.70
C SER A 619 10.72 7.44 -53.93
N GLU A 620 9.38 7.37 -54.03
CA GLU A 620 8.64 7.80 -55.23
C GLU A 620 8.13 9.24 -55.13
N TYR A 621 7.76 9.70 -53.93
CA TYR A 621 7.11 11.00 -53.73
C TYR A 621 7.83 11.90 -52.71
N GLY A 622 9.00 11.49 -52.20
CA GLY A 622 9.82 12.31 -51.30
C GLY A 622 9.16 12.66 -49.96
N CYS A 623 8.16 11.88 -49.52
CA CYS A 623 7.31 12.19 -48.37
C CYS A 623 6.49 13.50 -48.48
N GLN A 624 6.25 14.00 -49.69
CA GLN A 624 5.45 15.22 -49.91
C GLN A 624 3.95 14.90 -49.82
N ILE A 625 3.29 15.41 -48.77
CA ILE A 625 1.88 15.12 -48.47
C ILE A 625 0.90 15.68 -49.53
N GLU A 626 1.34 16.64 -50.34
CA GLU A 626 0.56 17.23 -51.44
C GLU A 626 0.23 16.19 -52.51
N ASN A 627 1.10 15.20 -52.69
CA ASN A 627 0.92 14.12 -53.66
C ASN A 627 -0.13 13.10 -53.21
N ILE A 628 -0.52 13.08 -51.93
CA ILE A 628 -1.56 12.17 -51.42
C ILE A 628 -2.94 12.81 -51.63
N VAL A 629 -3.84 12.10 -52.31
CA VAL A 629 -5.23 12.52 -52.52
C VAL A 629 -6.10 12.01 -51.38
N THR A 630 -6.07 10.71 -51.11
CA THR A 630 -6.82 10.07 -50.02
C THR A 630 -6.05 8.91 -49.42
N ILE A 631 -6.33 8.63 -48.15
CA ILE A 631 -5.90 7.43 -47.45
C ILE A 631 -7.15 6.74 -46.91
N ASN A 632 -7.42 5.51 -47.32
CA ASN A 632 -8.49 4.70 -46.76
C ASN A 632 -7.91 3.66 -45.81
N ILE A 633 -8.45 3.59 -44.60
CA ILE A 633 -8.14 2.56 -43.60
C ILE A 633 -9.37 1.68 -43.46
N TYR A 634 -9.22 0.38 -43.74
CA TYR A 634 -10.23 -0.62 -43.44
C TYR A 634 -9.85 -1.30 -42.13
N SER A 635 -10.74 -1.27 -41.16
CA SER A 635 -10.49 -1.73 -39.78
C SER A 635 -11.68 -2.51 -39.22
N HIS A 636 -11.63 -2.90 -37.95
CA HIS A 636 -12.69 -3.64 -37.27
C HIS A 636 -13.49 -2.75 -36.30
N SER A 637 -14.68 -3.19 -35.90
CA SER A 637 -15.63 -2.48 -35.03
C SER A 637 -15.02 -1.94 -33.73
N ALA A 638 -14.10 -2.68 -33.09
CA ALA A 638 -13.41 -2.19 -31.89
C ALA A 638 -12.58 -0.94 -32.17
N ALA A 639 -11.79 -0.89 -33.25
CA ALA A 639 -11.02 0.30 -33.62
C ALA A 639 -11.93 1.49 -33.92
N MET A 640 -13.05 1.24 -34.62
CA MET A 640 -14.07 2.25 -34.93
C MET A 640 -14.64 2.89 -33.66
N ARG A 641 -14.83 2.11 -32.60
CA ARG A 641 -15.40 2.59 -31.33
C ARG A 641 -14.39 3.33 -30.45
N ILE A 642 -13.10 2.96 -30.51
CA ILE A 642 -12.11 3.39 -29.51
C ILE A 642 -11.22 4.51 -30.02
N ILE A 643 -10.68 4.34 -31.23
CA ILE A 643 -9.54 5.13 -31.72
C ILE A 643 -9.83 5.86 -33.04
N ASN A 644 -11.00 5.68 -33.64
CA ASN A 644 -11.41 6.48 -34.79
C ASN A 644 -11.84 7.88 -34.33
N LYS A 645 -10.93 8.87 -34.44
CA LYS A 645 -11.16 10.25 -33.98
C LYS A 645 -10.93 11.27 -35.09
N THR A 646 -11.94 12.11 -35.32
CA THR A 646 -11.87 13.27 -36.23
C THR A 646 -11.81 14.58 -35.46
N GLY A 647 -11.20 15.61 -36.04
CA GLY A 647 -11.11 16.95 -35.42
C GLY A 647 -9.80 17.20 -34.66
N PRO A 648 -9.72 18.30 -33.88
CA PRO A 648 -8.52 18.69 -33.17
C PRO A 648 -8.16 17.68 -32.06
N LEU A 649 -6.85 17.52 -31.80
CA LEU A 649 -6.33 16.70 -30.70
C LEU A 649 -5.56 17.60 -29.73
N SER A 650 -5.90 17.58 -28.45
CA SER A 650 -5.49 18.61 -27.49
C SER A 650 -4.29 18.20 -26.63
N ASN A 651 -4.06 16.90 -26.46
CA ASN A 651 -3.07 16.38 -25.54
C ASN A 651 -2.46 15.05 -26.04
N PRO A 652 -1.34 14.58 -25.46
CA PRO A 652 -0.69 13.33 -25.88
C PRO A 652 -1.58 12.07 -25.79
N ALA A 653 -2.48 12.01 -24.80
CA ALA A 653 -3.40 10.88 -24.64
C ALA A 653 -4.46 10.84 -25.75
N ASP A 654 -4.90 12.00 -26.26
CA ASP A 654 -5.78 12.07 -27.44
C ASP A 654 -5.11 11.47 -28.68
N ARG A 655 -3.82 11.77 -28.87
CA ARG A 655 -3.02 11.36 -30.03
C ARG A 655 -2.69 9.87 -30.04
N ASP A 656 -2.26 9.33 -28.90
CA ASP A 656 -2.04 7.89 -28.72
C ASP A 656 -3.34 7.08 -28.95
N HIS A 657 -4.51 7.64 -28.67
CA HIS A 657 -5.82 7.03 -28.96
C HIS A 657 -6.48 7.57 -30.24
N CYS A 658 -5.69 7.90 -31.27
CA CYS A 658 -6.19 8.35 -32.57
C CYS A 658 -5.52 7.57 -33.71
N LEU A 659 -6.26 6.66 -34.34
CA LEU A 659 -5.80 5.80 -35.44
C LEU A 659 -5.21 6.63 -36.59
N GLN A 660 -5.92 7.70 -36.97
CA GLN A 660 -5.49 8.59 -38.03
C GLN A 660 -4.17 9.31 -37.70
N TYR A 661 -3.96 9.68 -36.43
CA TYR A 661 -2.72 10.33 -36.01
C TYR A 661 -1.54 9.37 -36.10
N ALA A 662 -1.69 8.16 -35.54
CA ALA A 662 -0.64 7.15 -35.54
C ALA A 662 -0.21 6.76 -36.97
N VAL A 663 -1.19 6.54 -37.86
CA VAL A 663 -0.92 6.25 -39.28
C VAL A 663 -0.25 7.42 -39.99
N ALA A 664 -0.71 8.66 -39.75
CA ALA A 664 -0.12 9.84 -40.37
C ALA A 664 1.35 10.05 -39.96
N VAL A 665 1.67 9.90 -38.67
CA VAL A 665 3.06 9.96 -38.20
C VAL A 665 3.89 8.86 -38.86
N ALA A 666 3.46 7.60 -38.75
CA ALA A 666 4.19 6.46 -39.28
C ALA A 666 4.45 6.54 -40.80
N LEU A 667 3.50 7.06 -41.58
CA LEU A 667 3.69 7.31 -43.01
C LEU A 667 4.73 8.40 -43.29
N LEU A 668 4.82 9.44 -42.45
CA LEU A 668 5.75 10.56 -42.64
C LEU A 668 7.18 10.19 -42.24
N THR A 669 7.34 9.48 -41.14
CA THR A 669 8.63 9.23 -40.49
C THR A 669 9.19 7.83 -40.78
N GLY A 670 8.34 6.87 -41.12
CA GLY A 670 8.71 5.46 -41.21
C GLY A 670 8.86 4.78 -39.84
N ASP A 671 8.39 5.43 -38.76
CA ASP A 671 8.49 4.95 -37.39
C ASP A 671 7.44 5.63 -36.49
N LEU A 672 7.19 5.11 -35.29
CA LEU A 672 6.31 5.75 -34.30
C LEU A 672 6.90 5.61 -32.90
N SER A 673 7.22 6.74 -32.26
CA SER A 673 7.78 6.80 -30.90
C SER A 673 6.92 7.66 -29.96
N VAL A 674 7.17 7.53 -28.65
CA VAL A 674 6.44 8.28 -27.60
C VAL A 674 6.56 9.79 -27.79
N ASP A 675 7.70 10.28 -28.28
CA ASP A 675 7.97 11.70 -28.48
C ASP A 675 7.06 12.32 -29.55
N ASN A 676 6.58 11.50 -30.49
CA ASN A 676 5.67 11.97 -31.54
C ASN A 676 4.30 12.39 -31.01
N TYR A 677 3.94 12.05 -29.76
CA TYR A 677 2.68 12.48 -29.17
C TYR A 677 2.76 13.80 -28.41
N GLN A 678 3.94 14.40 -28.24
CA GLN A 678 4.10 15.63 -27.47
C GLN A 678 3.61 16.85 -28.24
N ASN A 679 3.15 17.89 -27.53
CA ASN A 679 2.75 19.16 -28.15
C ASN A 679 3.90 19.88 -28.87
N SER A 680 5.13 19.55 -28.51
CA SER A 680 6.36 20.08 -29.11
C SER A 680 6.77 19.35 -30.39
N TYR A 681 6.02 18.33 -30.83
CA TYR A 681 6.37 17.61 -32.05
C TYR A 681 6.30 18.54 -33.26
N ALA A 682 7.42 18.65 -33.99
CA ALA A 682 7.60 19.68 -35.01
C ALA A 682 6.59 19.57 -36.17
N ASN A 683 6.19 18.35 -36.53
CA ASN A 683 5.38 18.08 -37.71
C ASN A 683 3.87 17.96 -37.42
N ILE A 684 3.38 18.52 -36.30
CA ILE A 684 1.96 18.43 -35.93
C ILE A 684 1.05 18.99 -37.04
N SER A 685 1.48 20.07 -37.70
CA SER A 685 0.68 20.72 -38.76
C SER A 685 0.52 19.81 -39.99
N GLU A 686 1.60 19.17 -40.42
CA GLU A 686 1.64 18.22 -41.53
C GLU A 686 0.81 16.98 -41.21
N VAL A 687 0.94 16.45 -39.98
CA VAL A 687 0.12 15.34 -39.49
C VAL A 687 -1.36 15.70 -39.53
N ASP A 688 -1.75 16.88 -39.05
CA ASP A 688 -3.15 17.34 -39.08
C ASP A 688 -3.68 17.56 -40.49
N CYS A 689 -2.84 18.01 -41.42
CA CYS A 689 -3.19 18.10 -42.84
C CYS A 689 -3.41 16.70 -43.44
N LEU A 690 -2.54 15.74 -43.13
CA LEU A 690 -2.66 14.37 -43.63
C LEU A 690 -3.88 13.66 -43.04
N ARG A 691 -4.16 13.85 -41.76
CA ARG A 691 -5.35 13.31 -41.07
C ARG A 691 -6.66 13.68 -41.75
N LYS A 692 -6.77 14.89 -42.32
CA LYS A 692 -7.96 15.33 -43.08
C LYS A 692 -8.19 14.51 -44.36
N LYS A 693 -7.18 13.79 -44.85
CA LYS A 693 -7.24 12.91 -46.02
C LYS A 693 -7.50 11.44 -45.64
N ILE A 694 -7.51 11.11 -44.34
CA ILE A 694 -7.69 9.73 -43.84
C ILE A 694 -9.16 9.45 -43.58
N HIS A 695 -9.69 8.42 -44.22
CA HIS A 695 -11.03 7.89 -44.02
C HIS A 695 -10.95 6.49 -43.42
N VAL A 696 -11.71 6.22 -42.36
CA VAL A 696 -11.72 4.92 -41.69
C VAL A 696 -13.07 4.25 -41.92
N THR A 697 -13.05 3.03 -42.45
CA THR A 697 -14.24 2.23 -42.75
C THR A 697 -14.16 0.89 -42.01
N GLU A 698 -15.27 0.43 -41.47
CA GLU A 698 -15.36 -0.91 -40.91
C GLU A 698 -15.41 -1.96 -42.03
N ASP A 699 -14.56 -2.98 -41.94
CA ASP A 699 -14.68 -4.23 -42.68
C ASP A 699 -15.36 -5.27 -41.77
N THR A 700 -16.49 -5.81 -42.22
CA THR A 700 -17.29 -6.74 -41.42
C THR A 700 -16.56 -8.07 -41.16
N GLN A 701 -15.71 -8.53 -42.10
CA GLN A 701 -14.94 -9.74 -41.90
C GLN A 701 -13.84 -9.54 -40.86
N TYR A 702 -13.24 -8.35 -40.82
CA TYR A 702 -12.27 -7.98 -39.79
C TYR A 702 -12.90 -7.95 -38.40
N SER A 703 -14.12 -7.43 -38.27
CA SER A 703 -14.89 -7.51 -37.02
C SER A 703 -15.16 -8.95 -36.59
N LEU A 704 -15.51 -9.85 -37.51
CA LEU A 704 -15.71 -11.26 -37.20
C LEU A 704 -14.41 -11.95 -36.75
N ASP A 705 -13.31 -11.71 -37.47
CA ASP A 705 -12.00 -12.31 -37.17
C ASP A 705 -11.39 -11.81 -35.85
N TYR A 706 -11.76 -10.60 -35.42
CA TYR A 706 -11.38 -10.03 -34.12
C TYR A 706 -12.02 -10.79 -32.95
N TYR A 707 -13.30 -11.14 -33.06
CA TYR A 707 -14.04 -11.85 -32.00
C TYR A 707 -13.93 -13.38 -32.06
N ASP A 708 -13.42 -13.94 -33.17
CA ASP A 708 -13.19 -15.38 -33.29
C ASP A 708 -12.08 -15.83 -32.32
N PRO A 709 -12.39 -16.69 -31.31
CA PRO A 709 -11.42 -17.10 -30.29
C PRO A 709 -10.24 -17.92 -30.84
N HIS A 710 -10.36 -18.47 -32.06
CA HIS A 710 -9.27 -19.20 -32.73
C HIS A 710 -8.37 -18.27 -33.57
N LYS A 711 -8.85 -17.08 -33.92
CA LYS A 711 -8.08 -16.09 -34.67
C LYS A 711 -7.56 -14.99 -33.77
N ARG A 712 -8.47 -14.27 -33.09
CA ARG A 712 -8.22 -13.04 -32.33
C ARG A 712 -7.40 -12.03 -33.14
N ALA A 713 -7.74 -11.88 -34.42
CA ALA A 713 -7.00 -11.01 -35.32
C ALA A 713 -7.21 -9.53 -34.94
N ILE A 714 -6.25 -8.67 -35.31
CA ILE A 714 -6.38 -7.22 -35.16
C ILE A 714 -6.09 -6.60 -36.52
N PRO A 715 -6.94 -6.85 -37.53
CA PRO A 715 -6.59 -6.54 -38.91
C PRO A 715 -6.79 -5.07 -39.26
N ASN A 716 -5.84 -4.52 -40.01
CA ASN A 716 -5.97 -3.24 -40.67
C ASN A 716 -5.41 -3.32 -42.10
N ARG A 717 -6.03 -2.57 -43.01
CA ARG A 717 -5.56 -2.41 -44.39
C ARG A 717 -5.55 -0.95 -44.78
N LEU A 718 -4.43 -0.48 -45.31
CA LEU A 718 -4.26 0.89 -45.79
C LEU A 718 -4.28 0.89 -47.31
N GLU A 719 -4.93 1.89 -47.89
CA GLU A 719 -4.93 2.22 -49.31
C GLU A 719 -4.60 3.71 -49.46
N ILE A 720 -3.55 4.05 -50.19
CA ILE A 720 -3.12 5.42 -50.47
C ILE A 720 -3.29 5.70 -51.95
N THR A 721 -4.13 6.66 -52.29
CA THR A 721 -4.28 7.15 -53.65
C THR A 721 -3.46 8.43 -53.84
N TYR A 722 -2.57 8.42 -54.82
CA TYR A 722 -1.71 9.55 -55.17
C TYR A 722 -2.29 10.41 -56.31
N SER A 723 -1.76 11.61 -56.50
CA SER A 723 -2.23 12.60 -57.47
C SER A 723 -2.08 12.19 -58.94
N ASP A 724 -1.22 11.22 -59.22
CA ASP A 724 -1.05 10.59 -60.54
C ASP A 724 -1.99 9.38 -60.77
N ASN A 725 -2.91 9.14 -59.83
CA ASN A 725 -3.81 7.98 -59.73
C ASN A 725 -3.12 6.65 -59.40
N HIS A 726 -1.86 6.65 -58.98
CA HIS A 726 -1.23 5.45 -58.43
C HIS A 726 -1.93 5.06 -57.11
N LEU A 727 -2.20 3.77 -56.92
CA LEU A 727 -2.76 3.20 -55.70
C LEU A 727 -1.75 2.26 -55.06
N MET A 728 -1.34 2.56 -53.82
CA MET A 728 -0.56 1.64 -52.99
C MET A 728 -1.43 1.08 -51.88
N SER A 729 -1.29 -0.21 -51.57
CA SER A 729 -2.01 -0.84 -50.47
C SER A 729 -1.14 -1.85 -49.72
N HIS A 730 -1.36 -1.93 -48.41
CA HIS A 730 -0.75 -2.93 -47.56
C HIS A 730 -1.75 -3.37 -46.48
N GLN A 731 -1.71 -4.66 -46.11
CA GLN A 731 -2.61 -5.27 -45.14
C GLN A 731 -1.81 -6.09 -44.15
N VAL A 732 -2.13 -5.91 -42.86
CA VAL A 732 -1.59 -6.75 -41.78
C VAL A 732 -2.75 -7.28 -40.95
N MET A 733 -2.83 -8.61 -40.82
CA MET A 733 -3.90 -9.29 -40.08
C MET A 733 -3.60 -9.46 -38.59
N TYR A 734 -2.34 -9.78 -38.28
CA TYR A 734 -1.87 -10.05 -36.93
C TYR A 734 -0.69 -9.14 -36.61
N PRO A 735 -0.76 -8.33 -35.54
CA PRO A 735 0.35 -7.49 -35.15
C PRO A 735 1.53 -8.35 -34.72
N LEU A 736 2.73 -7.78 -34.77
CA LEU A 736 3.96 -8.49 -34.44
C LEU A 736 3.90 -9.21 -33.08
N GLY A 737 3.36 -8.55 -32.05
CA GLY A 737 3.24 -9.15 -30.72
C GLY A 737 2.09 -10.17 -30.52
N HIS A 738 1.41 -10.59 -31.59
CA HIS A 738 0.39 -11.63 -31.54
C HIS A 738 1.02 -13.03 -31.37
N PRO A 739 0.38 -13.99 -30.66
CA PRO A 739 0.90 -15.36 -30.51
C PRO A 739 1.27 -16.06 -31.83
N ARG A 740 0.55 -15.78 -32.91
CA ARG A 740 0.83 -16.32 -34.26
C ARG A 740 2.12 -15.80 -34.90
N ARG A 741 2.70 -14.72 -34.39
CA ARG A 741 3.98 -14.13 -34.83
C ARG A 741 5.01 -14.15 -33.70
N ARG A 742 4.83 -15.03 -32.70
CA ARG A 742 5.67 -15.02 -31.49
C ARG A 742 7.15 -15.23 -31.82
N ASP A 743 7.49 -16.14 -32.74
CA ASP A 743 8.88 -16.39 -33.13
C ASP A 743 9.57 -15.14 -33.72
N GLU A 744 8.82 -14.30 -34.44
CA GLU A 744 9.31 -13.02 -34.98
C GLU A 744 9.44 -11.95 -33.87
N ALA A 745 8.51 -11.95 -32.91
CA ALA A 745 8.48 -10.98 -31.82
C ALA A 745 9.51 -11.24 -30.73
N LEU A 746 9.88 -12.50 -30.46
CA LEU A 746 10.72 -12.87 -29.32
C LEU A 746 12.09 -12.17 -29.31
N PRO A 747 12.86 -12.13 -30.41
CA PRO A 747 14.11 -11.39 -30.44
C PRO A 747 13.92 -9.90 -30.13
N LEU A 748 12.86 -9.30 -30.68
CA LEU A 748 12.59 -7.87 -30.53
C LEU A 748 12.08 -7.51 -29.13
N LEU A 749 11.38 -8.41 -28.45
CA LEU A 749 11.03 -8.25 -27.03
C LEU A 749 12.27 -8.36 -26.13
N LYS A 750 13.21 -9.24 -26.49
CA LYS A 750 14.50 -9.32 -25.80
C LYS A 750 15.32 -8.05 -26.03
N ASP A 751 15.32 -7.50 -27.24
CA ASP A 751 15.97 -6.24 -27.56
C ASP A 751 15.33 -5.08 -26.78
N LYS A 752 13.99 -5.00 -26.74
CA LYS A 752 13.24 -4.01 -25.92
C LYS A 752 13.68 -4.04 -24.44
N PHE A 753 13.85 -5.24 -23.87
CA PHE A 753 14.37 -5.37 -22.50
C PHE A 753 15.85 -4.99 -22.38
N THR A 754 16.66 -5.45 -23.32
CA THR A 754 18.10 -5.15 -23.36
C THR A 754 18.35 -3.65 -23.43
N ASP A 755 17.66 -2.95 -24.34
CA ASP A 755 17.75 -1.50 -24.52
C ASP A 755 17.31 -0.75 -23.26
N ALA A 756 16.19 -1.15 -22.64
CA ALA A 756 15.71 -0.52 -21.41
C ALA A 756 16.71 -0.66 -20.25
N ILE A 757 17.39 -1.80 -20.15
CA ILE A 757 18.43 -2.04 -19.15
C ILE A 757 19.70 -1.25 -19.49
N GLN A 758 20.17 -1.29 -20.73
CA GLN A 758 21.38 -0.57 -21.17
C GLN A 758 21.25 0.95 -21.02
N ASN A 759 20.04 1.50 -21.19
CA ASN A 759 19.77 2.91 -20.97
C ASN A 759 19.82 3.35 -19.50
N MET A 760 19.81 2.39 -18.56
CA MET A 760 19.74 2.68 -17.12
C MET A 760 21.02 2.25 -16.36
N PHE A 761 21.75 1.25 -16.85
CA PHE A 761 22.88 0.63 -16.14
C PHE A 761 24.17 0.68 -16.95
N ALA A 762 25.31 0.68 -16.26
CA ALA A 762 26.62 0.55 -16.91
C ALA A 762 26.70 -0.75 -17.72
N PRO A 763 27.42 -0.80 -18.86
CA PRO A 763 27.39 -1.93 -19.80
C PRO A 763 27.60 -3.31 -19.16
N GLU A 764 28.60 -3.47 -18.29
CA GLU A 764 28.88 -4.75 -17.62
C GLU A 764 27.72 -5.22 -16.72
N LYS A 765 27.09 -4.27 -16.00
CA LYS A 765 25.93 -4.57 -15.16
C LYS A 765 24.68 -4.85 -15.99
N ALA A 766 24.51 -4.13 -17.09
CA ALA A 766 23.42 -4.34 -18.03
C ALA A 766 23.48 -5.75 -18.63
N ASP A 767 24.64 -6.16 -19.14
CA ASP A 767 24.86 -7.49 -19.71
C ASP A 767 24.63 -8.59 -18.67
N PHE A 768 25.09 -8.40 -17.43
CA PHE A 768 24.83 -9.33 -16.34
C PHE A 768 23.32 -9.49 -16.08
N ILE A 769 22.57 -8.40 -15.96
CA ILE A 769 21.12 -8.44 -15.70
C ILE A 769 20.39 -9.13 -16.85
N VAL A 770 20.73 -8.81 -18.10
CA VAL A 770 20.11 -9.41 -19.28
C VAL A 770 20.39 -10.91 -19.35
N ASN A 771 21.65 -11.32 -19.17
CA ASN A 771 22.01 -12.74 -19.20
C ASN A 771 21.34 -13.52 -18.08
N LEU A 772 21.36 -13.00 -16.84
CA LEU A 772 20.71 -13.63 -15.69
C LEU A 772 19.20 -13.76 -15.89
N SER A 773 18.55 -12.76 -16.52
CA SER A 773 17.10 -12.74 -16.72
C SER A 773 16.62 -13.71 -17.81
N TYR A 774 17.52 -14.24 -18.64
CA TYR A 774 17.20 -15.20 -19.71
C TYR A 774 17.90 -16.56 -19.54
N ASP A 775 18.59 -16.79 -18.43
CA ASP A 775 19.13 -18.10 -18.05
C ASP A 775 18.06 -18.88 -17.26
N ASP A 776 17.47 -19.91 -17.88
CA ASP A 776 16.30 -20.62 -17.32
C ASP A 776 16.53 -21.13 -15.89
N ASP A 777 17.62 -21.87 -15.67
CA ASP A 777 17.87 -22.53 -14.39
C ASP A 777 18.24 -21.51 -13.31
N SER A 778 19.15 -20.58 -13.60
CA SER A 778 19.60 -19.60 -12.61
C SER A 778 18.51 -18.59 -12.27
N PHE A 779 17.69 -18.19 -13.25
CA PHE A 779 16.62 -17.23 -13.02
C PHE A 779 15.54 -17.79 -12.11
N MET A 780 15.04 -19.01 -12.41
CA MET A 780 13.91 -19.60 -11.67
C MET A 780 14.18 -19.76 -10.17
N ASP A 781 15.41 -20.13 -9.83
CA ASP A 781 15.84 -20.36 -8.45
C ASP A 781 16.23 -19.09 -7.69
N LEU A 782 16.39 -17.96 -8.38
CA LEU A 782 16.84 -16.70 -7.80
C LEU A 782 15.80 -16.16 -6.80
N PRO A 783 16.20 -15.82 -5.56
CA PRO A 783 15.35 -15.09 -4.63
C PRO A 783 14.92 -13.74 -5.21
N ILE A 784 13.63 -13.40 -5.11
CA ILE A 784 13.09 -12.18 -5.73
C ILE A 784 13.84 -10.92 -5.26
N GLN A 785 14.18 -10.86 -3.97
CA GLN A 785 14.85 -9.70 -3.40
C GLN A 785 16.24 -9.47 -4.00
N GLU A 786 16.95 -10.54 -4.36
CA GLU A 786 18.28 -10.46 -4.97
C GLU A 786 18.15 -9.97 -6.42
N TRP A 787 17.18 -10.49 -7.17
CA TRP A 787 16.91 -10.02 -8.53
C TRP A 787 16.56 -8.53 -8.57
N LEU A 788 15.67 -8.10 -7.68
CA LEU A 788 15.28 -6.69 -7.57
C LEU A 788 16.42 -5.79 -7.08
N ASP A 789 17.33 -6.31 -6.26
CA ASP A 789 18.53 -5.57 -5.84
C ASP A 789 19.50 -5.35 -7.02
N TYR A 790 19.59 -6.27 -7.98
CA TYR A 790 20.34 -6.03 -9.23
C TYR A 790 19.73 -4.91 -10.07
N LEU A 791 18.41 -4.76 -10.08
CA LEU A 791 17.68 -3.71 -10.78
C LEU A 791 17.70 -2.34 -10.06
N MET A 792 18.48 -2.18 -8.99
CA MET A 792 18.70 -0.86 -8.37
C MET A 792 19.83 -0.10 -9.07
N PRO A 793 19.60 1.16 -9.51
CA PRO A 793 20.68 2.01 -10.01
C PRO A 793 21.78 2.16 -8.95
N SER A 794 23.04 2.11 -9.35
CA SER A 794 24.17 2.42 -8.47
C SER A 794 24.00 3.83 -7.93
N ARG A 795 24.25 4.09 -6.63
CA ARG A 795 24.20 5.44 -6.05
C ARG A 795 25.08 6.37 -6.88
N THR A 796 24.50 7.19 -7.74
CA THR A 796 25.20 8.31 -8.36
C THR A 796 25.37 9.39 -7.29
N HIS A 797 26.60 9.88 -7.18
CA HIS A 797 27.06 10.87 -6.20
C HIS A 797 26.32 12.20 -6.30
#